data_AF-A0AAY4DZC6-F1
#
_entry.id   AF-A0AAY4DZC6-F1
#
_cell.length_a   1.000
_cell.length_b   1.000
_cell.length_c   1.000
_cell.angle_alpha   90.00
_cell.angle_beta   90.00
_cell.angle_gamma   90.00
#
_symmetry.space_group_name_H-M   'P 1'
#
loop_
_entity.id
_entity.type
_entity.pdbx_description
1 polymer ?
#
loop_
_entity_poly.entity_id
_entity_poly.type
_entity_poly.pdbx_seq_one_letter_code
_entity_poly.pdbx_strand_id
1 'polypeptide(L)'
;MEARQTIAFAKFADAAVAPAKADYVARGSLQYEFATEILQTPIQLLKINNAKAQIVEILHHLAANNMVMAHEDAPLKFIQMVQLLRFAGMDEIEAIWAQFKGNHAHRQWILNAAPAIGTPVALRFIKEKFVAGEVTIPEATQALVAAVHLVTADAEAIKHAALAFHPKVQEHAVLREIVMLGYGTFVYKFCAAHPNCAADHIKPIHDLVATAVANGDFKDIGLLLKAVGNAGHPASLKPIMKLLPVFGAAAANLPIRHQVNAILAMRNIAKREPKLVQPVALQLLMDRTLHPEIRMVSCIVLFETRPTIALVATVANMLKRETSMQLNVKAQASRKNNRRSSSSSSSSSSSSSSSKSSKSSAKYLGENLDPVAVVILRAVKADKKIHGYQAAAYVDHAADRAQIIINALAEDNNWKMCADAVLLSKHKIMAKLAWGVECQEYAAIIKAESGALGPHPAARLKVQWVKIPGIFAHYGKRVADYIPGAAFMAGMRVHRADNDDKAIQVLMAVQAQRVLNIIVKTPKVKVSTMAHVNEFWHSDSIRLLYSAATAAQCSMVGRTLTTFNNRRYNNELPFACYQVLAQDCTPELKFMVLMKKDAATEENHINVKIANMYVMYIFKAEMSVWLYVPVVHNLLLFFSPSLPNIAIRPEGDGLALVAPGHGLEKVYIAKDMWKIEVADWMRGHTCGLCGRADGEIKQEFYTPSSFVTKNAVSFAHSWVLPSQTCRDANQCLMTHKTVKLERNMDGQVSTCYSIEPVLRCLGGVEGIRVDLRDTSDAHVACRCSEQCA
;
A
#
# COMPACT_ATOMS: atom_id res chain seq x y z
N MET A 1 -13.10 -0.57 23.52
CA MET A 1 -14.12 -1.00 24.50
C MET A 1 -13.46 -2.00 25.43
N GLU A 2 -13.56 -1.80 26.73
CA GLU A 2 -13.14 -2.77 27.74
C GLU A 2 -14.42 -3.34 28.37
N ALA A 3 -14.58 -4.67 28.36
CA ALA A 3 -15.68 -5.35 29.01
C ALA A 3 -15.10 -6.29 30.06
N ARG A 4 -15.55 -6.16 31.32
CA ARG A 4 -15.18 -7.06 32.41
C ARG A 4 -16.44 -7.69 32.98
N GLN A 5 -16.42 -9.01 33.16
CA GLN A 5 -17.45 -9.75 33.89
C GLN A 5 -16.80 -10.34 35.13
N THR A 6 -17.42 -10.14 36.30
CA THR A 6 -16.97 -10.75 37.55
C THR A 6 -18.07 -11.69 38.02
N ILE A 7 -17.79 -12.99 37.99
CA ILE A 7 -18.66 -14.01 38.55
C ILE A 7 -17.93 -14.56 39.77
N ALA A 8 -18.53 -14.37 40.95
CA ALA A 8 -18.02 -14.92 42.19
C ALA A 8 -18.98 -16.02 42.67
N PHE A 9 -18.45 -17.21 42.92
CA PHE A 9 -19.20 -18.28 43.55
C PHE A 9 -19.60 -17.85 44.96
N ALA A 10 -20.91 -17.80 45.23
CA ALA A 10 -21.42 -17.32 46.51
C ALA A 10 -21.56 -18.45 47.54
N LYS A 11 -22.24 -19.54 47.18
CA LYS A 11 -22.45 -20.73 48.02
C LYS A 11 -23.03 -21.88 47.19
N PHE A 12 -22.90 -23.12 47.69
CA PHE A 12 -23.69 -24.24 47.18
C PHE A 12 -25.00 -24.36 47.97
N ALA A 13 -26.02 -24.95 47.35
CA ALA A 13 -27.26 -25.34 48.00
C ALA A 13 -27.65 -26.72 47.47
N ASP A 14 -27.95 -27.67 48.37
CA ASP A 14 -28.39 -29.03 48.02
C ASP A 14 -29.88 -29.04 47.63
N ALA A 15 -30.20 -28.31 46.57
CA ALA A 15 -31.53 -28.31 45.96
C ALA A 15 -31.46 -29.01 44.61
N ALA A 16 -32.37 -29.95 44.36
CA ALA A 16 -32.53 -30.55 43.04
C ALA A 16 -32.83 -29.44 42.02
N VAL A 17 -31.97 -29.27 41.02
CA VAL A 17 -32.18 -28.30 39.95
C VAL A 17 -33.34 -28.81 39.10
N ALA A 18 -34.55 -28.29 39.35
CA ALA A 18 -35.67 -28.55 38.48
C ALA A 18 -35.36 -27.97 37.09
N PRO A 19 -35.41 -28.76 36.01
CA PRO A 19 -35.23 -28.22 34.66
C PRO A 19 -36.28 -27.13 34.44
N ALA A 20 -35.83 -25.97 33.94
CA ALA A 20 -36.72 -24.87 33.68
C ALA A 20 -37.79 -25.33 32.69
N LYS A 21 -39.07 -25.11 32.99
CA LYS A 21 -40.19 -25.37 32.06
C LYS A 21 -40.26 -24.31 30.94
N ALA A 22 -39.12 -23.92 30.41
CA ALA A 22 -39.01 -23.02 29.28
C ALA A 22 -38.80 -23.85 28.01
N ASP A 23 -39.34 -23.39 26.90
CA ASP A 23 -39.04 -23.98 25.60
C ASP A 23 -37.55 -23.80 25.31
N TYR A 24 -36.81 -24.90 25.34
CA TYR A 24 -35.39 -24.93 25.00
C TYR A 24 -35.24 -24.80 23.49
N VAL A 25 -35.24 -23.56 23.00
CA VAL A 25 -34.92 -23.28 21.60
C VAL A 25 -33.41 -23.48 21.42
N ALA A 26 -33.01 -24.36 20.50
CA ALA A 26 -31.61 -24.52 20.14
C ALA A 26 -31.05 -23.19 19.59
N ARG A 27 -30.01 -22.63 20.24
CA ARG A 27 -29.38 -21.34 19.88
C ARG A 27 -27.94 -21.48 19.35
N GLY A 28 -27.54 -22.67 18.93
CA GLY A 28 -26.20 -22.92 18.39
C GLY A 28 -25.17 -23.22 19.48
N SER A 29 -23.90 -22.96 19.19
CA SER A 29 -22.77 -23.34 20.05
C SER A 29 -22.41 -22.27 21.10
N LEU A 30 -21.52 -22.63 22.04
CA LEU A 30 -20.91 -21.66 22.98
C LEU A 30 -19.92 -20.71 22.30
N GLN A 31 -19.52 -20.99 21.04
CA GLN A 31 -18.72 -20.04 20.27
C GLN A 31 -19.61 -18.85 19.91
N TYR A 32 -19.06 -17.65 20.02
CA TYR A 32 -19.78 -16.46 19.60
C TYR A 32 -20.07 -16.55 18.10
N GLU A 33 -21.33 -16.75 17.77
CA GLU A 33 -21.84 -16.68 16.41
C GLU A 33 -22.40 -15.27 16.21
N PHE A 34 -21.89 -14.55 15.21
CA PHE A 34 -22.46 -13.26 14.84
C PHE A 34 -23.94 -13.46 14.48
N ALA A 35 -24.82 -12.59 14.98
CA ALA A 35 -26.18 -12.52 14.47
C ALA A 35 -26.12 -12.33 12.95
N THR A 36 -27.07 -12.93 12.21
CA THR A 36 -27.18 -12.77 10.75
C THR A 36 -27.52 -11.34 10.33
N GLU A 37 -27.76 -10.46 11.30
CA GLU A 37 -27.94 -9.03 11.13
C GLU A 37 -26.61 -8.37 10.75
N ILE A 38 -26.59 -7.70 9.61
CA ILE A 38 -25.42 -7.03 9.04
C ILE A 38 -24.84 -6.05 10.08
N LEU A 39 -23.55 -6.23 10.41
CA LEU A 39 -22.74 -5.36 11.29
C LEU A 39 -22.59 -3.95 10.69
N GLN A 40 -23.64 -3.15 10.76
CA GLN A 40 -23.55 -1.70 10.57
C GLN A 40 -23.62 -1.06 11.93
N THR A 41 -22.44 -0.84 12.53
CA THR A 41 -22.32 -0.17 13.83
C THR A 41 -23.04 1.18 13.79
N PRO A 42 -24.05 1.38 14.65
CA PRO A 42 -24.77 2.64 14.67
C PRO A 42 -23.82 3.77 15.10
N ILE A 43 -23.71 4.81 14.28
CA ILE A 43 -22.93 6.03 14.60
C ILE A 43 -23.53 6.70 15.84
N GLN A 44 -24.86 6.62 15.99
CA GLN A 44 -25.60 7.04 17.16
C GLN A 44 -26.58 5.94 17.58
N LEU A 45 -26.59 5.61 18.88
CA LEU A 45 -27.60 4.73 19.46
C LEU A 45 -28.94 5.46 19.48
N LEU A 46 -29.92 4.92 18.75
CA LEU A 46 -31.27 5.46 18.66
C LEU A 46 -32.25 4.66 19.50
N LYS A 47 -33.10 5.34 20.25
CA LYS A 47 -34.24 4.71 20.92
C LYS A 47 -35.41 4.60 19.94
N ILE A 48 -35.57 3.40 19.38
CA ILE A 48 -36.59 3.11 18.38
C ILE A 48 -37.86 2.64 19.10
N ASN A 49 -38.83 3.54 19.28
CA ASN A 49 -40.14 3.19 19.84
C ASN A 49 -41.18 2.96 18.73
N ASN A 50 -41.14 3.78 17.67
CA ASN A 50 -41.99 3.68 16.48
C ASN A 50 -41.19 4.19 15.28
N ALA A 51 -40.62 3.25 14.52
CA ALA A 51 -39.72 3.56 13.41
C ALA A 51 -40.42 4.40 12.34
N LYS A 52 -41.65 4.03 11.95
CA LYS A 52 -42.43 4.76 10.95
C LYS A 52 -42.63 6.23 11.32
N ALA A 53 -43.13 6.51 12.53
CA ALA A 53 -43.38 7.89 12.97
C ALA A 53 -42.09 8.72 13.01
N GLN A 54 -41.00 8.14 13.53
CA GLN A 54 -39.70 8.81 13.60
C GLN A 54 -39.12 9.08 12.21
N ILE A 55 -39.28 8.17 11.24
CA ILE A 55 -38.87 8.39 9.85
C ILE A 55 -39.63 9.56 9.24
N VAL A 56 -40.96 9.61 9.43
CA VAL A 56 -41.81 10.68 8.89
C VAL A 56 -41.40 12.05 9.45
N GLU A 57 -41.13 12.14 10.76
CA GLU A 57 -40.68 13.37 11.41
C GLU A 57 -39.34 13.85 10.83
N ILE A 58 -38.36 12.96 10.70
CA ILE A 58 -37.05 13.29 10.14
C ILE A 58 -37.16 13.66 8.66
N LEU A 59 -38.02 12.97 7.90
CA LEU A 59 -38.24 13.25 6.49
C LEU A 59 -38.81 14.66 6.28
N HIS A 60 -39.78 15.07 7.09
CA HIS A 60 -40.29 16.44 7.08
C HIS A 60 -39.19 17.45 7.41
N HIS A 61 -38.37 17.17 8.42
CA HIS A 61 -37.25 18.04 8.79
C HIS A 61 -36.25 18.22 7.64
N LEU A 62 -35.84 17.12 6.99
CA LEU A 62 -34.91 17.13 5.85
C LEU A 62 -35.51 17.82 4.63
N ALA A 63 -36.81 17.64 4.37
CA ALA A 63 -37.47 18.29 3.24
C ALA A 63 -37.65 19.80 3.45
N ALA A 64 -37.99 20.24 4.67
CA ALA A 64 -38.26 21.65 4.97
C ALA A 64 -36.98 22.50 5.10
N ASN A 65 -35.93 21.95 5.71
CA ASN A 65 -34.76 22.75 6.12
C ASN A 65 -33.59 22.74 5.12
N ASN A 66 -33.72 22.04 3.98
CA ASN A 66 -32.62 21.86 3.02
C ASN A 66 -32.91 22.39 1.60
N MET A 67 -33.80 23.39 1.47
CA MET A 67 -34.28 23.89 0.16
C MET A 67 -33.27 24.78 -0.58
N VAL A 68 -32.51 25.64 0.12
CA VAL A 68 -31.58 26.62 -0.49
C VAL A 68 -30.14 26.39 -0.03
N MET A 69 -29.95 26.16 1.27
CA MET A 69 -28.69 25.71 1.86
C MET A 69 -28.96 24.47 2.69
N ALA A 70 -27.96 23.59 2.81
CA ALA A 70 -28.08 22.44 3.69
C ALA A 70 -28.05 22.88 5.15
N HIS A 71 -29.04 22.45 5.94
CA HIS A 71 -29.05 22.64 7.39
C HIS A 71 -27.89 21.87 8.05
N GLU A 72 -27.33 22.42 9.14
CA GLU A 72 -26.11 21.89 9.79
C GLU A 72 -26.29 20.45 10.31
N ASP A 73 -27.48 20.11 10.79
CA ASP A 73 -27.81 18.78 11.31
C ASP A 73 -28.26 17.78 10.22
N ALA A 74 -28.40 18.21 8.97
CA ALA A 74 -28.99 17.38 7.92
C ALA A 74 -28.22 16.08 7.65
N PRO A 75 -26.86 16.04 7.66
CA PRO A 75 -26.14 14.78 7.56
C PRO A 75 -26.46 13.81 8.71
N LEU A 76 -26.57 14.32 9.94
CA LEU A 76 -26.90 13.52 11.11
C LEU A 76 -28.34 12.98 11.01
N LYS A 77 -29.30 13.85 10.69
CA LYS A 77 -30.70 13.49 10.46
C LYS A 77 -30.86 12.46 9.34
N PHE A 78 -30.09 12.60 8.26
CA PHE A 78 -30.07 11.63 7.17
C PHE A 78 -29.55 10.25 7.62
N ILE A 79 -28.46 10.21 8.40
CA ILE A 79 -27.94 8.96 8.98
C ILE A 79 -28.97 8.34 9.93
N GLN A 80 -29.62 9.14 10.77
CA GLN A 80 -30.70 8.66 11.66
C GLN A 80 -31.86 8.05 10.86
N MET A 81 -32.26 8.70 9.76
CA MET A 81 -33.29 8.17 8.86
C MET A 81 -32.88 6.82 8.27
N VAL A 82 -31.63 6.69 7.83
CA VAL A 82 -31.10 5.42 7.30
C VAL A 82 -31.10 4.33 8.36
N GLN A 83 -30.71 4.64 9.60
CA GLN A 83 -30.74 3.67 10.72
C GLN A 83 -32.16 3.20 11.02
N LEU A 84 -33.14 4.10 11.01
CA LEU A 84 -34.55 3.74 11.20
C LEU A 84 -35.09 2.91 10.03
N LEU A 85 -34.72 3.24 8.79
CA LEU A 85 -35.09 2.48 7.61
C LEU A 85 -34.49 1.06 7.58
N ARG A 86 -33.34 0.84 8.24
CA ARG A 86 -32.75 -0.50 8.44
C ARG A 86 -33.53 -1.34 9.44
N PHE A 87 -34.16 -0.70 10.42
CA PHE A 87 -35.02 -1.36 11.40
C PHE A 87 -36.44 -1.58 10.85
N ALA A 88 -36.91 -0.70 9.96
CA ALA A 88 -38.25 -0.76 9.41
C ALA A 88 -38.46 -1.97 8.49
N GLY A 89 -39.63 -2.60 8.62
CA GLY A 89 -40.06 -3.67 7.71
C GLY A 89 -40.39 -3.13 6.31
N MET A 90 -40.42 -4.02 5.31
CA MET A 90 -40.78 -3.64 3.93
C MET A 90 -42.15 -2.96 3.87
N ASP A 91 -43.15 -3.47 4.60
CA ASP A 91 -44.50 -2.90 4.64
C ASP A 91 -44.52 -1.46 5.18
N GLU A 92 -43.65 -1.16 6.15
CA GLU A 92 -43.51 0.19 6.70
C GLU A 92 -42.86 1.15 5.70
N ILE A 93 -41.80 0.69 5.02
CA ILE A 93 -41.13 1.45 3.95
C ILE A 93 -42.12 1.74 2.81
N GLU A 94 -42.95 0.76 2.44
CA GLU A 94 -43.99 0.95 1.43
C GLU A 94 -45.08 1.93 1.86
N ALA A 95 -45.50 1.87 3.12
CA ALA A 95 -46.48 2.82 3.65
C ALA A 95 -45.93 4.25 3.66
N ILE A 96 -44.66 4.45 4.01
CA ILE A 96 -43.98 5.76 3.96
C ILE A 96 -43.90 6.24 2.50
N TRP A 97 -43.50 5.36 1.58
CA TRP A 97 -43.47 5.70 0.16
C TRP A 97 -44.85 6.10 -0.37
N ALA A 98 -45.90 5.32 -0.06
CA ALA A 98 -47.26 5.61 -0.48
C ALA A 98 -47.74 6.99 -0.01
N GLN A 99 -47.35 7.40 1.21
CA GLN A 99 -47.65 8.70 1.77
C GLN A 99 -46.95 9.85 1.04
N PHE A 100 -45.71 9.66 0.57
CA PHE A 100 -44.87 10.76 0.06
C PHE A 100 -44.53 10.70 -1.44
N LYS A 101 -44.95 9.67 -2.19
CA LYS A 101 -44.60 9.50 -3.61
C LYS A 101 -45.02 10.67 -4.51
N GLY A 102 -46.07 11.41 -4.14
CA GLY A 102 -46.54 12.61 -4.85
C GLY A 102 -45.76 13.89 -4.51
N ASN A 103 -44.94 13.91 -3.46
CA ASN A 103 -44.20 15.09 -3.01
C ASN A 103 -42.73 14.98 -3.43
N HIS A 104 -42.30 15.81 -4.39
CA HIS A 104 -40.95 15.76 -4.97
C HIS A 104 -39.82 15.87 -3.94
N ALA A 105 -39.94 16.77 -2.95
CA ALA A 105 -38.90 16.97 -1.94
C ALA A 105 -38.75 15.73 -1.04
N HIS A 106 -39.87 15.13 -0.61
CA HIS A 106 -39.85 13.99 0.30
C HIS A 106 -39.44 12.69 -0.42
N ARG A 107 -39.98 12.44 -1.62
CA ARG A 107 -39.64 11.23 -2.40
C ARG A 107 -38.14 11.16 -2.74
N GLN A 108 -37.50 12.30 -3.01
CA GLN A 108 -36.07 12.35 -3.32
C GLN A 108 -35.22 11.89 -2.14
N TRP A 109 -35.56 12.33 -0.92
CA TRP A 109 -34.88 11.89 0.30
C TRP A 109 -35.04 10.39 0.56
N ILE A 110 -36.24 9.84 0.32
CA ILE A 110 -36.49 8.39 0.42
C ILE A 110 -35.61 7.62 -0.58
N LEU A 111 -35.58 8.04 -1.85
CA LEU A 111 -34.80 7.38 -2.90
C LEU A 111 -33.29 7.50 -2.69
N ASN A 112 -32.81 8.59 -2.09
CA ASN A 112 -31.40 8.75 -1.71
C ASN A 112 -31.01 7.85 -0.53
N ALA A 113 -31.93 7.64 0.42
CA ALA A 113 -31.68 6.82 1.61
C ALA A 113 -31.86 5.33 1.35
N ALA A 114 -32.72 4.93 0.41
CA ALA A 114 -33.01 3.52 0.13
C ALA A 114 -31.73 2.69 -0.14
N PRO A 115 -30.80 3.10 -1.03
CA PRO A 115 -29.53 2.40 -1.21
C PRO A 115 -28.68 2.25 0.06
N ALA A 116 -28.74 3.24 0.96
CA ALA A 116 -27.97 3.29 2.19
C ALA A 116 -28.51 2.36 3.29
N ILE A 117 -29.72 1.81 3.13
CA ILE A 117 -30.22 0.70 3.96
C ILE A 117 -29.20 -0.46 3.90
N GLY A 118 -28.59 -0.68 2.73
CA GLY A 118 -27.45 -1.58 2.59
C GLY A 118 -27.79 -3.06 2.53
N THR A 119 -29.07 -3.43 2.45
CA THR A 119 -29.56 -4.82 2.37
C THR A 119 -30.27 -5.08 1.02
N PRO A 120 -30.52 -6.35 0.64
CA PRO A 120 -31.24 -6.68 -0.60
C PRO A 120 -32.64 -6.05 -0.68
N VAL A 121 -33.27 -5.76 0.46
CA VAL A 121 -34.57 -5.09 0.57
C VAL A 121 -34.55 -3.74 -0.14
N ALA A 122 -33.44 -3.00 -0.06
CA ALA A 122 -33.27 -1.74 -0.78
C ALA A 122 -33.41 -1.91 -2.29
N LEU A 123 -32.74 -2.92 -2.84
CA LEU A 123 -32.74 -3.19 -4.27
C LEU A 123 -34.10 -3.72 -4.72
N ARG A 124 -34.75 -4.53 -3.89
CA ARG A 124 -36.15 -4.97 -4.09
C ARG A 124 -37.09 -3.77 -4.20
N PHE A 125 -37.03 -2.86 -3.23
CA PHE A 125 -37.85 -1.66 -3.20
C PHE A 125 -37.66 -0.81 -4.46
N ILE A 126 -36.42 -0.47 -4.81
CA ILE A 126 -36.12 0.33 -6.01
C ILE A 126 -36.62 -0.37 -7.27
N LYS A 127 -36.38 -1.69 -7.39
CA LYS A 127 -36.84 -2.51 -8.53
C LYS A 127 -38.36 -2.46 -8.67
N GLU A 128 -39.10 -2.71 -7.60
CA GLU A 128 -40.56 -2.76 -7.63
C GLU A 128 -41.16 -1.38 -7.98
N LYS A 129 -40.65 -0.28 -7.40
CA LYS A 129 -41.16 1.06 -7.70
C LYS A 129 -40.82 1.53 -9.11
N PHE A 130 -39.67 1.13 -9.65
CA PHE A 130 -39.33 1.39 -11.05
C PHE A 130 -40.22 0.58 -12.02
N VAL A 131 -40.40 -0.73 -11.77
CA VAL A 131 -41.26 -1.58 -12.62
C VAL A 131 -42.72 -1.12 -12.58
N ALA A 132 -43.20 -0.63 -11.43
CA ALA A 132 -44.53 -0.03 -11.29
C ALA A 132 -44.69 1.34 -12.00
N GLY A 133 -43.60 1.96 -12.47
CA GLY A 133 -43.64 3.29 -13.10
C GLY A 133 -43.79 4.44 -12.10
N GLU A 134 -43.58 4.20 -10.81
CA GLU A 134 -43.66 5.23 -9.77
C GLU A 134 -42.37 6.06 -9.65
N VAL A 135 -41.25 5.49 -10.12
CA VAL A 135 -39.92 6.11 -10.15
C VAL A 135 -39.51 6.36 -11.60
N THR A 136 -39.07 7.58 -11.89
CA THR A 136 -38.62 7.99 -13.22
C THR A 136 -37.25 7.38 -13.56
N ILE A 137 -36.88 7.40 -14.83
CA ILE A 137 -35.58 6.87 -15.29
C ILE A 137 -34.38 7.57 -14.60
N PRO A 138 -34.32 8.91 -14.48
CA PRO A 138 -33.22 9.56 -13.77
C PRO A 138 -33.13 9.18 -12.30
N GLU A 139 -34.27 9.10 -11.61
CA GLU A 139 -34.33 8.71 -10.20
C GLU A 139 -33.89 7.26 -9.99
N ALA A 140 -34.39 6.35 -10.83
CA ALA A 140 -33.98 4.95 -10.81
C ALA A 140 -32.49 4.81 -11.12
N THR A 141 -31.97 5.59 -12.07
CA THR A 141 -30.54 5.60 -12.41
C THR A 141 -29.69 6.01 -11.19
N GLN A 142 -30.04 7.11 -10.53
CA GLN A 142 -29.32 7.58 -9.34
C GLN A 142 -29.37 6.55 -8.20
N ALA A 143 -30.56 6.01 -7.91
CA ALA A 143 -30.74 5.03 -6.84
C ALA A 143 -29.98 3.71 -7.13
N LEU A 144 -30.04 3.21 -8.37
CA LEU A 144 -29.36 1.95 -8.76
C LEU A 144 -27.84 2.09 -8.78
N VAL A 145 -27.28 3.22 -9.22
CA VAL A 145 -25.83 3.49 -9.13
C VAL A 145 -25.37 3.48 -7.66
N ALA A 146 -26.09 4.16 -6.79
CA ALA A 146 -25.79 4.16 -5.35
C ALA A 146 -25.93 2.76 -4.75
N ALA A 147 -26.95 2.00 -5.15
CA ALA A 147 -27.20 0.64 -4.67
C ALA A 147 -26.05 -0.31 -4.99
N VAL A 148 -25.44 -0.22 -6.19
CA VAL A 148 -24.27 -1.01 -6.56
C VAL A 148 -23.12 -0.82 -5.57
N HIS A 149 -22.97 0.36 -4.98
CA HIS A 149 -21.90 0.64 -4.01
C HIS A 149 -22.27 0.26 -2.58
N LEU A 150 -23.50 0.57 -2.15
CA LEU A 150 -23.92 0.53 -0.74
C LEU A 150 -24.61 -0.76 -0.31
N VAL A 151 -25.26 -1.48 -1.23
CA VAL A 151 -25.98 -2.72 -0.91
C VAL A 151 -25.01 -3.90 -0.82
N THR A 152 -25.19 -4.74 0.20
CA THR A 152 -24.47 -6.00 0.34
C THR A 152 -24.80 -6.94 -0.82
N ALA A 153 -23.76 -7.53 -1.41
CA ALA A 153 -23.93 -8.46 -2.52
C ALA A 153 -24.08 -9.89 -1.97
N ASP A 154 -25.33 -10.34 -1.84
CA ASP A 154 -25.71 -11.72 -1.55
C ASP A 154 -26.55 -12.32 -2.70
N ALA A 155 -27.00 -13.57 -2.53
CA ALA A 155 -27.78 -14.27 -3.54
C ALA A 155 -29.12 -13.57 -3.86
N GLU A 156 -29.78 -12.97 -2.87
CA GLU A 156 -31.05 -12.23 -3.06
C GLU A 156 -30.81 -10.90 -3.80
N ALA A 157 -29.74 -10.18 -3.47
CA ALA A 157 -29.34 -8.98 -4.18
C ALA A 157 -29.07 -9.27 -5.66
N ILE A 158 -28.40 -10.38 -6.00
CA ILE A 158 -28.19 -10.78 -7.41
C ILE A 158 -29.52 -11.06 -8.11
N LYS A 159 -30.48 -11.73 -7.45
CA LYS A 159 -31.82 -11.97 -8.01
C LYS A 159 -32.54 -10.65 -8.31
N HIS A 160 -32.44 -9.66 -7.44
CA HIS A 160 -33.04 -8.34 -7.68
C HIS A 160 -32.27 -7.52 -8.72
N ALA A 161 -30.95 -7.66 -8.80
CA ALA A 161 -30.12 -7.05 -9.83
C ALA A 161 -30.41 -7.61 -11.24
N ALA A 162 -31.03 -8.78 -11.35
CA ALA A 162 -31.53 -9.31 -12.63
C ALA A 162 -32.57 -8.40 -13.32
N LEU A 163 -33.01 -7.32 -12.65
CA LEU A 163 -33.64 -6.16 -13.29
C LEU A 163 -32.88 -5.68 -14.53
N ALA A 164 -31.56 -5.89 -14.59
CA ALA A 164 -30.74 -5.63 -15.79
C ALA A 164 -31.34 -6.22 -17.07
N PHE A 165 -32.04 -7.35 -17.00
CA PHE A 165 -32.61 -8.06 -18.15
C PHE A 165 -34.08 -7.71 -18.41
N HIS A 166 -34.69 -6.82 -17.62
CA HIS A 166 -36.10 -6.48 -17.75
C HIS A 166 -36.37 -5.59 -18.99
N PRO A 167 -37.47 -5.79 -19.75
CA PRO A 167 -37.77 -5.02 -20.97
C PRO A 167 -37.71 -3.50 -20.78
N LYS A 168 -38.33 -2.98 -19.71
CA LYS A 168 -38.28 -1.54 -19.37
C LYS A 168 -36.87 -0.97 -19.19
N VAL A 169 -35.90 -1.79 -18.76
CA VAL A 169 -34.49 -1.37 -18.67
C VAL A 169 -33.83 -1.43 -20.04
N GLN A 170 -34.13 -2.48 -20.81
CA GLN A 170 -33.56 -2.71 -22.14
C GLN A 170 -33.96 -1.64 -23.16
N GLU A 171 -35.14 -1.04 -23.02
CA GLU A 171 -35.63 0.05 -23.89
C GLU A 171 -34.81 1.35 -23.75
N HIS A 172 -34.22 1.63 -22.60
CA HIS A 172 -33.53 2.89 -22.35
C HIS A 172 -32.01 2.71 -22.27
N ALA A 173 -31.30 3.14 -23.33
CA ALA A 173 -29.87 2.86 -23.53
C ALA A 173 -28.95 3.21 -22.32
N VAL A 174 -29.15 4.38 -21.69
CA VAL A 174 -28.33 4.82 -20.55
C VAL A 174 -28.60 3.97 -19.30
N LEU A 175 -29.88 3.64 -19.07
CA LEU A 175 -30.27 2.85 -17.90
C LEU A 175 -29.80 1.41 -18.08
N ARG A 176 -29.97 0.87 -19.28
CA ARG A 176 -29.45 -0.44 -19.69
C ARG A 176 -27.95 -0.57 -19.43
N GLU A 177 -27.15 0.41 -19.83
CA GLU A 177 -25.70 0.38 -19.61
C GLU A 177 -25.37 0.34 -18.11
N ILE A 178 -25.97 1.24 -17.33
CA ILE A 178 -25.69 1.36 -15.89
C ILE A 178 -26.09 0.09 -15.13
N VAL A 179 -27.29 -0.42 -15.37
CA VAL A 179 -27.82 -1.58 -14.63
C VAL A 179 -27.09 -2.86 -15.04
N MET A 180 -26.72 -3.02 -16.32
CA MET A 180 -25.94 -4.18 -16.79
C MET A 180 -24.52 -4.19 -16.20
N LEU A 181 -23.83 -3.05 -16.14
CA LEU A 181 -22.53 -2.93 -15.49
C LEU A 181 -22.63 -3.13 -13.97
N GLY A 182 -23.73 -2.67 -13.36
CA GLY A 182 -24.06 -2.88 -11.96
C GLY A 182 -24.26 -4.35 -11.63
N TYR A 183 -25.00 -5.10 -12.45
CA TYR A 183 -25.17 -6.55 -12.30
C TYR A 183 -23.83 -7.28 -12.27
N GLY A 184 -22.94 -6.99 -13.23
CA GLY A 184 -21.58 -7.56 -13.22
C GLY A 184 -20.82 -7.25 -11.93
N THR A 185 -20.96 -6.03 -11.39
CA THR A 185 -20.32 -5.64 -10.12
C THR A 185 -20.89 -6.39 -8.91
N PHE A 186 -22.20 -6.62 -8.85
CA PHE A 186 -22.83 -7.45 -7.82
C PHE A 186 -22.31 -8.88 -7.84
N VAL A 187 -22.20 -9.49 -9.03
CA VAL A 187 -21.61 -10.82 -9.20
C VAL A 187 -20.16 -10.84 -8.70
N TYR A 188 -19.35 -9.83 -9.05
CA TYR A 188 -17.96 -9.74 -8.58
C TYR A 188 -17.87 -9.67 -7.05
N LYS A 189 -18.66 -8.79 -6.43
CA LYS A 189 -18.70 -8.60 -4.97
C LYS A 189 -19.13 -9.88 -4.26
N PHE A 190 -20.20 -10.52 -4.72
CA PHE A 190 -20.68 -11.78 -4.16
C PHE A 190 -19.61 -12.89 -4.28
N CYS A 191 -19.05 -13.09 -5.47
CA CYS A 191 -18.01 -14.08 -5.70
C CYS A 191 -16.65 -13.73 -5.04
N ALA A 192 -16.43 -12.49 -4.62
CA ALA A 192 -15.25 -12.12 -3.83
C ALA A 192 -15.32 -12.72 -2.42
N ALA A 193 -16.53 -12.77 -1.86
CA ALA A 193 -16.80 -13.30 -0.52
C ALA A 193 -16.97 -14.82 -0.51
N HIS A 194 -17.21 -15.45 -1.67
CA HIS A 194 -17.51 -16.88 -1.80
C HIS A 194 -16.51 -17.58 -2.74
N PRO A 195 -15.50 -18.30 -2.21
CA PRO A 195 -14.46 -18.96 -3.01
C PRO A 195 -14.99 -19.93 -4.08
N ASN A 196 -16.10 -20.62 -3.79
CA ASN A 196 -16.75 -21.58 -4.70
C ASN A 196 -17.98 -20.98 -5.40
N CYS A 197 -17.85 -19.76 -5.93
CA CYS A 197 -18.96 -19.09 -6.61
C CYS A 197 -19.43 -19.88 -7.84
N ALA A 198 -20.75 -20.12 -7.93
CA ALA A 198 -21.33 -20.86 -9.05
C ALA A 198 -21.35 -20.02 -10.33
N ALA A 199 -21.12 -20.67 -11.48
CA ALA A 199 -21.17 -20.02 -12.80
C ALA A 199 -22.58 -19.53 -13.20
N ASP A 200 -23.63 -20.00 -12.51
CA ASP A 200 -25.02 -19.63 -12.78
C ASP A 200 -25.29 -18.14 -12.67
N HIS A 201 -24.54 -17.42 -11.82
CA HIS A 201 -24.69 -15.98 -11.66
C HIS A 201 -24.19 -15.16 -12.85
N ILE A 202 -23.31 -15.72 -13.70
CA ILE A 202 -22.78 -15.03 -14.88
C ILE A 202 -23.33 -15.60 -16.19
N LYS A 203 -23.91 -16.80 -16.15
CA LYS A 203 -24.49 -17.49 -17.29
C LYS A 203 -25.47 -16.64 -18.12
N PRO A 204 -26.39 -15.84 -17.54
CA PRO A 204 -27.28 -14.99 -18.34
C PRO A 204 -26.54 -14.02 -19.27
N ILE A 205 -25.41 -13.45 -18.84
CA ILE A 205 -24.61 -12.56 -19.70
C ILE A 205 -23.85 -13.39 -20.75
N HIS A 206 -23.35 -14.58 -20.39
CA HIS A 206 -22.70 -15.48 -21.36
C HIS A 206 -23.65 -15.88 -22.49
N ASP A 207 -24.90 -16.21 -22.15
CA ASP A 207 -25.92 -16.60 -23.14
C ASP A 207 -26.23 -15.43 -24.08
N LEU A 208 -26.39 -14.20 -23.56
CA LEU A 208 -26.58 -13.00 -24.39
C LEU A 208 -25.39 -12.74 -25.33
N VAL A 209 -24.16 -12.91 -24.84
CA VAL A 209 -22.95 -12.79 -25.68
C VAL A 209 -22.97 -13.86 -26.78
N ALA A 210 -23.31 -15.11 -26.45
CA ALA A 210 -23.37 -16.19 -27.42
C ALA A 210 -24.45 -15.93 -28.50
N THR A 211 -25.64 -15.48 -28.11
CA THR A 211 -26.71 -15.11 -29.04
C THR A 211 -26.33 -13.94 -29.95
N ALA A 212 -25.73 -12.88 -29.39
CA ALA A 212 -25.28 -11.73 -30.17
C ALA A 212 -24.24 -12.12 -31.23
N VAL A 213 -23.32 -13.03 -30.86
CA VAL A 213 -22.29 -13.55 -31.78
C VAL A 213 -22.90 -14.43 -32.86
N ALA A 214 -23.84 -15.32 -32.51
CA ALA A 214 -24.51 -16.20 -33.45
C ALA A 214 -25.35 -15.42 -34.47
N ASN A 215 -25.99 -14.33 -34.05
CA ASN A 215 -26.85 -13.51 -34.90
C ASN A 215 -26.10 -12.42 -35.67
N GLY A 216 -24.79 -12.24 -35.43
CA GLY A 216 -24.02 -11.13 -35.99
C GLY A 216 -24.44 -9.75 -35.49
N ASP A 217 -25.19 -9.67 -34.38
CA ASP A 217 -25.62 -8.41 -33.77
C ASP A 217 -24.55 -7.88 -32.81
N PHE A 218 -23.64 -7.10 -33.38
CA PHE A 218 -22.49 -6.57 -32.64
C PHE A 218 -22.76 -5.25 -31.93
N LYS A 219 -23.98 -4.70 -32.02
CA LYS A 219 -24.31 -3.37 -31.49
C LYS A 219 -24.07 -3.28 -29.98
N ASP A 220 -24.33 -4.38 -29.26
CA ASP A 220 -24.33 -4.42 -27.79
C ASP A 220 -23.27 -5.34 -27.16
N ILE A 221 -22.47 -6.06 -27.95
CA ILE A 221 -21.40 -6.95 -27.44
C ILE A 221 -20.41 -6.19 -26.55
N GLY A 222 -20.10 -4.93 -26.88
CA GLY A 222 -19.17 -4.12 -26.09
C GLY A 222 -19.65 -3.91 -24.64
N LEU A 223 -20.95 -3.70 -24.44
CA LEU A 223 -21.53 -3.55 -23.10
C LEU A 223 -21.51 -4.86 -22.32
N LEU A 224 -21.92 -5.96 -22.97
CA LEU A 224 -21.94 -7.28 -22.34
C LEU A 224 -20.54 -7.73 -21.92
N LEU A 225 -19.52 -7.51 -22.76
CA LEU A 225 -18.13 -7.82 -22.42
C LEU A 225 -17.61 -6.98 -21.25
N LYS A 226 -17.98 -5.70 -21.15
CA LYS A 226 -17.65 -4.87 -19.98
C LYS A 226 -18.32 -5.42 -18.71
N ALA A 227 -19.57 -5.87 -18.80
CA ALA A 227 -20.27 -6.47 -17.67
C ALA A 227 -19.65 -7.81 -17.22
N VAL A 228 -19.26 -8.67 -18.19
CA VAL A 228 -18.46 -9.88 -17.93
C VAL A 228 -17.12 -9.52 -17.27
N GLY A 229 -16.46 -8.47 -17.76
CA GLY A 229 -15.21 -7.97 -17.20
C GLY A 229 -15.35 -7.47 -15.77
N ASN A 230 -16.42 -6.72 -15.48
CA ASN A 230 -16.75 -6.29 -14.12
C ASN A 230 -16.97 -7.49 -13.20
N ALA A 231 -17.73 -8.50 -13.64
CA ALA A 231 -17.97 -9.74 -12.90
C ALA A 231 -16.69 -10.51 -12.59
N GLY A 232 -15.73 -10.55 -13.52
CA GLY A 232 -14.41 -11.15 -13.30
C GLY A 232 -14.46 -12.63 -12.90
N HIS A 233 -15.52 -13.36 -13.27
CA HIS A 233 -15.73 -14.75 -12.89
C HIS A 233 -14.88 -15.69 -13.77
N PRO A 234 -14.10 -16.64 -13.22
CA PRO A 234 -13.22 -17.52 -14.00
C PRO A 234 -13.92 -18.33 -15.10
N ALA A 235 -15.17 -18.75 -14.88
CA ALA A 235 -15.97 -19.44 -15.90
C ALA A 235 -16.17 -18.62 -17.19
N SER A 236 -15.98 -17.30 -17.14
CA SER A 236 -16.07 -16.42 -18.30
C SER A 236 -14.88 -16.51 -19.25
N LEU A 237 -13.77 -17.11 -18.83
CA LEU A 237 -12.56 -17.17 -19.64
C LEU A 237 -12.79 -17.93 -20.95
N LYS A 238 -13.47 -19.09 -20.91
CA LYS A 238 -13.81 -19.87 -22.11
C LYS A 238 -14.72 -19.09 -23.09
N PRO A 239 -15.85 -18.50 -22.66
CA PRO A 239 -16.64 -17.61 -23.50
C PRO A 239 -15.84 -16.44 -24.10
N ILE A 240 -14.99 -15.78 -23.30
CA ILE A 240 -14.15 -14.67 -23.78
C ILE A 240 -13.18 -15.16 -24.86
N MET A 241 -12.48 -16.27 -24.64
CA MET A 241 -11.51 -16.83 -25.58
C MET A 241 -12.13 -17.13 -26.95
N LYS A 242 -13.40 -17.55 -27.03
CA LYS A 242 -14.09 -17.75 -28.32
C LYS A 242 -14.18 -16.49 -29.18
N LEU A 243 -14.04 -15.30 -28.57
CA LEU A 243 -14.10 -13.98 -29.22
C LEU A 243 -12.73 -13.39 -29.50
N LEU A 244 -11.66 -14.06 -29.08
CA LEU A 244 -10.29 -13.61 -29.27
C LEU A 244 -9.71 -14.25 -30.54
N PRO A 245 -8.91 -13.49 -31.30
CA PRO A 245 -8.18 -14.06 -32.43
C PRO A 245 -7.24 -15.16 -31.90
N VAL A 246 -6.86 -16.12 -32.74
CA VAL A 246 -6.10 -17.35 -32.39
C VAL A 246 -6.92 -18.42 -31.65
N PHE A 247 -7.92 -18.03 -30.85
CA PHE A 247 -8.64 -18.98 -29.99
C PHE A 247 -10.03 -19.37 -30.50
N GLY A 248 -10.72 -18.50 -31.26
CA GLY A 248 -12.06 -18.79 -31.74
C GLY A 248 -12.34 -18.24 -33.14
N ALA A 249 -13.06 -19.02 -33.95
CA ALA A 249 -13.44 -18.64 -35.31
C ALA A 249 -14.35 -17.39 -35.35
N ALA A 250 -15.14 -17.15 -34.30
CA ALA A 250 -16.01 -15.97 -34.21
C ALA A 250 -15.21 -14.65 -34.23
N ALA A 251 -13.96 -14.66 -33.76
CA ALA A 251 -13.11 -13.48 -33.74
C ALA A 251 -12.84 -12.92 -35.15
N ALA A 252 -12.84 -13.75 -36.19
CA ALA A 252 -12.58 -13.33 -37.57
C ALA A 252 -13.62 -12.32 -38.09
N ASN A 253 -14.86 -12.41 -37.60
CA ASN A 253 -15.96 -11.54 -38.00
C ASN A 253 -16.21 -10.39 -37.01
N LEU A 254 -15.49 -10.35 -35.89
CA LEU A 254 -15.66 -9.30 -34.87
C LEU A 254 -14.75 -8.10 -35.18
N PRO A 255 -15.28 -6.86 -35.16
CA PRO A 255 -14.44 -5.66 -35.24
C PRO A 255 -13.39 -5.60 -34.12
N ILE A 256 -12.22 -5.01 -34.40
CA ILE A 256 -11.08 -4.90 -33.47
C ILE A 256 -11.50 -4.35 -32.10
N ARG A 257 -12.40 -3.35 -32.07
CA ARG A 257 -12.94 -2.78 -30.82
C ARG A 257 -13.55 -3.81 -29.88
N HIS A 258 -14.26 -4.81 -30.41
CA HIS A 258 -14.88 -5.86 -29.60
C HIS A 258 -13.85 -6.91 -29.16
N GLN A 259 -12.84 -7.19 -29.98
CA GLN A 259 -11.71 -8.05 -29.60
C GLN A 259 -10.91 -7.41 -28.45
N VAL A 260 -10.66 -6.09 -28.51
CA VAL A 260 -10.03 -5.32 -27.41
C VAL A 260 -10.86 -5.38 -26.14
N ASN A 261 -12.18 -5.19 -26.23
CA ASN A 261 -13.07 -5.33 -25.07
C ASN A 261 -13.04 -6.74 -24.47
N ALA A 262 -12.95 -7.78 -25.30
CA ALA A 262 -12.83 -9.16 -24.84
C ALA A 262 -11.51 -9.39 -24.11
N ILE A 263 -10.40 -8.82 -24.59
CA ILE A 263 -9.11 -8.90 -23.87
C ILE A 263 -9.21 -8.18 -22.53
N LEU A 264 -9.73 -6.95 -22.51
CA LEU A 264 -9.88 -6.16 -21.28
C LEU A 264 -10.82 -6.82 -20.26
N ALA A 265 -11.80 -7.60 -20.70
CA ALA A 265 -12.69 -8.35 -19.81
C ALA A 265 -11.94 -9.38 -18.95
N MET A 266 -10.74 -9.81 -19.36
CA MET A 266 -9.91 -10.71 -18.57
C MET A 266 -9.20 -10.03 -17.37
N ARG A 267 -9.20 -8.70 -17.24
CA ARG A 267 -8.40 -7.98 -16.21
C ARG A 267 -8.76 -8.37 -14.77
N ASN A 268 -10.04 -8.49 -14.44
CA ASN A 268 -10.44 -8.88 -13.08
C ASN A 268 -10.21 -10.38 -12.83
N ILE A 269 -10.32 -11.22 -13.88
CA ILE A 269 -9.94 -12.63 -13.81
C ILE A 269 -8.42 -12.74 -13.57
N ALA A 270 -7.60 -11.94 -14.25
CA ALA A 270 -6.14 -11.92 -14.12
C ALA A 270 -5.66 -11.62 -12.70
N LYS A 271 -6.40 -10.82 -11.93
CA LYS A 271 -6.10 -10.48 -10.54
C LYS A 271 -6.39 -11.63 -9.57
N ARG A 272 -7.38 -12.48 -9.88
CA ARG A 272 -7.78 -13.62 -9.02
C ARG A 272 -7.10 -14.92 -9.44
N GLU A 273 -7.03 -15.18 -10.75
CA GLU A 273 -6.55 -16.41 -11.37
C GLU A 273 -5.46 -16.11 -12.42
N PRO A 274 -4.31 -15.54 -12.02
CA PRO A 274 -3.26 -15.10 -12.95
C PRO A 274 -2.74 -16.24 -13.84
N LYS A 275 -2.67 -17.46 -13.30
CA LYS A 275 -2.19 -18.66 -14.01
C LYS A 275 -3.08 -19.05 -15.20
N LEU A 276 -4.39 -18.77 -15.13
CA LEU A 276 -5.31 -19.06 -16.23
C LEU A 276 -5.21 -18.04 -17.36
N VAL A 277 -4.90 -16.78 -17.03
CA VAL A 277 -4.88 -15.67 -18.00
C VAL A 277 -3.53 -15.50 -18.69
N GLN A 278 -2.42 -15.78 -18.00
CA GLN A 278 -1.06 -15.62 -18.53
C GLN A 278 -0.84 -16.33 -19.88
N PRO A 279 -1.22 -17.62 -20.07
CA PRO A 279 -1.03 -18.30 -21.35
C PRO A 279 -1.81 -17.64 -22.49
N VAL A 280 -3.04 -17.22 -22.22
CA VAL A 280 -3.94 -16.58 -23.20
C VAL A 280 -3.35 -15.23 -23.64
N ALA A 281 -3.00 -14.37 -22.68
CA ALA A 281 -2.46 -13.05 -22.96
C ALA A 281 -1.08 -13.11 -23.65
N LEU A 282 -0.25 -14.08 -23.26
CA LEU A 282 1.07 -14.28 -23.87
C LEU A 282 0.94 -14.73 -25.34
N GLN A 283 0.05 -15.66 -25.64
CA GLN A 283 -0.16 -16.15 -27.01
C GLN A 283 -0.64 -15.04 -27.95
N LEU A 284 -1.57 -14.18 -27.50
CA LEU A 284 -2.02 -13.01 -28.26
C LEU A 284 -0.90 -11.99 -28.47
N LEU A 285 -0.08 -11.75 -27.44
CA LEU A 285 1.06 -10.83 -27.55
C LEU A 285 2.11 -11.34 -28.56
N MET A 286 2.34 -12.66 -28.57
CA MET A 286 3.36 -13.32 -29.39
C MET A 286 2.97 -13.46 -30.85
N ASP A 287 1.69 -13.53 -31.18
CA ASP A 287 1.25 -13.64 -32.57
C ASP A 287 1.39 -12.30 -33.31
N ARG A 288 2.33 -12.26 -34.24
CA ARG A 288 2.68 -11.06 -35.03
C ARG A 288 1.70 -10.76 -36.16
N THR A 289 0.82 -11.70 -36.49
CA THR A 289 -0.22 -11.51 -37.50
C THR A 289 -1.39 -10.67 -36.98
N LEU A 290 -1.48 -10.53 -35.65
CA LEU A 290 -2.55 -9.79 -35.00
C LEU A 290 -2.35 -8.27 -35.05
N HIS A 291 -3.46 -7.55 -35.06
CA HIS A 291 -3.45 -6.08 -35.03
C HIS A 291 -2.67 -5.54 -33.80
N PRO A 292 -1.82 -4.52 -33.94
CA PRO A 292 -0.97 -4.06 -32.83
C PRO A 292 -1.74 -3.66 -31.57
N GLU A 293 -2.95 -3.10 -31.70
CA GLU A 293 -3.82 -2.74 -30.57
C GLU A 293 -4.19 -3.97 -29.72
N ILE A 294 -4.48 -5.11 -30.36
CA ILE A 294 -4.80 -6.38 -29.69
C ILE A 294 -3.60 -6.85 -28.89
N ARG A 295 -2.41 -6.81 -29.50
CA ARG A 295 -1.15 -7.21 -28.88
C ARG A 295 -0.77 -6.30 -27.71
N MET A 296 -0.95 -4.99 -27.85
CA MET A 296 -0.68 -4.01 -26.78
C MET A 296 -1.62 -4.21 -25.58
N VAL A 297 -2.91 -4.37 -25.83
CA VAL A 297 -3.89 -4.60 -24.77
C VAL A 297 -3.65 -5.95 -24.09
N SER A 298 -3.22 -6.97 -24.84
CA SER A 298 -2.82 -8.28 -24.29
C SER A 298 -1.60 -8.15 -23.37
N CYS A 299 -0.64 -7.28 -23.72
CA CYS A 299 0.48 -6.92 -22.85
C CYS A 299 -0.01 -6.29 -21.54
N ILE A 300 -0.93 -5.32 -21.60
CA ILE A 300 -1.51 -4.69 -20.39
C ILE A 300 -2.14 -5.75 -19.47
N VAL A 301 -2.95 -6.65 -20.03
CA VAL A 301 -3.59 -7.73 -19.26
C VAL A 301 -2.56 -8.71 -18.70
N LEU A 302 -1.50 -9.03 -19.45
CA LEU A 302 -0.41 -9.87 -18.97
C LEU A 302 0.27 -9.23 -17.74
N PHE A 303 0.56 -7.93 -17.75
CA PHE A 303 1.20 -7.25 -16.62
C PHE A 303 0.28 -7.10 -15.39
N GLU A 304 -1.04 -7.03 -15.58
CA GLU A 304 -2.02 -7.08 -14.49
C GLU A 304 -1.98 -8.42 -13.72
N THR A 305 -1.48 -9.50 -14.33
CA THR A 305 -1.27 -10.80 -13.65
C THR A 305 -0.06 -10.80 -12.69
N ARG A 306 0.71 -9.70 -12.62
CA ARG A 306 1.99 -9.61 -11.89
C ARG A 306 2.97 -10.73 -12.32
N PRO A 307 3.42 -10.72 -13.59
CA PRO A 307 4.24 -11.80 -14.15
C PRO A 307 5.60 -11.90 -13.45
N THR A 308 6.17 -13.10 -13.44
CA THR A 308 7.53 -13.33 -12.91
C THR A 308 8.58 -12.62 -13.77
N ILE A 309 9.74 -12.32 -13.19
CA ILE A 309 10.88 -11.72 -13.93
C ILE A 309 11.28 -12.58 -15.13
N ALA A 310 11.20 -13.90 -15.03
CA ALA A 310 11.46 -14.81 -16.15
C ALA A 310 10.49 -14.57 -17.31
N LEU A 311 9.20 -14.43 -17.03
CA LEU A 311 8.19 -14.15 -18.04
C LEU A 311 8.37 -12.75 -18.64
N VAL A 312 8.73 -11.74 -17.83
CA VAL A 312 9.09 -10.39 -18.30
C VAL A 312 10.33 -10.42 -19.20
N ALA A 313 11.35 -11.18 -18.86
CA ALA A 313 12.56 -11.34 -19.67
C ALA A 313 12.26 -12.03 -21.01
N THR A 314 11.38 -13.03 -21.02
CA THR A 314 10.87 -13.66 -22.25
C THR A 314 10.18 -12.63 -23.13
N VAL A 315 9.26 -11.84 -22.58
CA VAL A 315 8.59 -10.74 -23.33
C VAL A 315 9.60 -9.73 -23.87
N ALA A 316 10.57 -9.30 -23.05
CA ALA A 316 11.60 -8.33 -23.45
C ALA A 316 12.49 -8.86 -24.59
N ASN A 317 12.89 -10.13 -24.54
CA ASN A 317 13.67 -10.77 -25.62
C ASN A 317 12.86 -10.92 -26.90
N MET A 318 11.54 -11.13 -26.79
CA MET A 318 10.65 -11.21 -27.94
C MET A 318 10.46 -9.85 -28.61
N LEU A 319 10.29 -8.78 -27.83
CA LEU A 319 10.20 -7.41 -28.34
C LEU A 319 11.45 -7.00 -29.14
N LYS A 320 12.64 -7.53 -28.83
CA LYS A 320 13.86 -7.29 -29.62
C LYS A 320 13.77 -7.77 -31.07
N ARG A 321 12.95 -8.81 -31.35
CA ARG A 321 12.86 -9.46 -32.67
C ARG A 321 11.61 -9.04 -33.45
N GLU A 322 10.84 -8.08 -32.94
CA GLU A 322 9.53 -7.69 -33.49
C GLU A 322 9.67 -6.94 -34.82
N THR A 323 8.70 -6.99 -35.73
CA THR A 323 8.81 -6.30 -37.04
C THR A 323 7.67 -5.31 -37.29
N SER A 324 6.58 -5.38 -36.51
CA SER A 324 5.54 -4.36 -36.52
C SER A 324 6.10 -3.02 -36.03
N MET A 325 6.03 -1.98 -36.86
CA MET A 325 6.54 -0.62 -36.59
C MET A 325 5.89 0.05 -35.35
N GLN A 326 4.74 -0.45 -34.89
CA GLN A 326 4.07 -0.01 -33.66
C GLN A 326 4.57 -0.72 -32.38
N LEU A 327 5.34 -1.80 -32.50
CA LEU A 327 5.90 -2.57 -31.38
C LEU A 327 7.43 -2.67 -31.42
N ASN A 328 8.08 -2.34 -32.55
CA ASN A 328 9.53 -2.22 -32.66
C ASN A 328 9.97 -0.84 -33.18
N VAL A 329 10.65 -0.08 -32.33
CA VAL A 329 11.41 1.11 -32.73
C VAL A 329 12.83 0.92 -32.23
N LYS A 330 13.76 0.57 -33.12
CA LYS A 330 15.16 0.97 -32.94
C LYS A 330 15.97 1.06 -34.23
N ALA A 331 16.73 2.16 -34.26
CA ALA A 331 18.06 2.33 -34.84
C ALA A 331 18.22 2.22 -36.37
N GLN A 332 17.82 3.26 -37.11
CA GLN A 332 18.54 3.65 -38.35
C GLN A 332 18.25 5.08 -38.86
N ALA A 333 17.21 5.78 -38.38
CA ALA A 333 16.87 7.12 -38.88
C ALA A 333 17.67 8.29 -38.28
N SER A 334 18.58 8.03 -37.32
CA SER A 334 19.27 9.09 -36.55
C SER A 334 20.42 9.78 -37.30
N ARG A 335 20.70 9.46 -38.58
CA ARG A 335 21.87 10.01 -39.28
C ARG A 335 21.57 11.04 -40.37
N LYS A 336 20.30 11.25 -40.77
CA LYS A 336 20.00 12.07 -41.96
C LYS A 336 19.20 13.36 -41.73
N ASN A 337 18.53 13.55 -40.59
CA ASN A 337 17.65 14.71 -40.41
C ASN A 337 18.17 15.84 -39.49
N ASN A 338 19.32 15.68 -38.82
CA ASN A 338 19.89 16.74 -37.97
C ASN A 338 20.76 17.78 -38.71
N ARG A 339 20.71 17.84 -40.05
CA ARG A 339 21.51 18.80 -40.85
C ARG A 339 20.70 19.88 -41.58
N ARG A 340 19.39 20.04 -41.33
CA ARG A 340 18.56 20.97 -42.13
C ARG A 340 17.79 22.05 -41.39
N SER A 341 18.06 22.32 -40.12
CA SER A 341 17.40 23.42 -39.40
C SER A 341 18.40 24.31 -38.65
N SER A 342 19.38 24.84 -39.39
CA SER A 342 20.16 26.00 -38.97
C SER A 342 20.33 26.96 -40.14
N SER A 343 19.24 27.66 -40.49
CA SER A 343 19.33 28.89 -41.27
C SER A 343 19.45 30.07 -40.31
N SER A 344 20.66 30.59 -40.29
CA SER A 344 21.14 31.82 -39.66
C SER A 344 20.26 33.04 -39.96
N SER A 345 19.91 33.81 -38.93
CA SER A 345 19.73 35.26 -39.05
C SER A 345 20.76 35.97 -38.18
N SER A 346 21.73 36.54 -38.87
CA SER A 346 22.80 37.38 -38.37
C SER A 346 22.30 38.75 -37.93
N SER A 347 22.69 39.18 -36.73
CA SER A 347 23.00 40.61 -36.49
C SER A 347 24.02 40.74 -35.36
N SER A 348 25.22 41.19 -35.76
CA SER A 348 26.26 41.86 -34.96
C SER A 348 25.69 43.19 -34.42
N SER A 349 26.13 43.85 -33.35
CA SER A 349 27.34 43.94 -32.52
C SER A 349 26.90 44.71 -31.25
N SER A 350 27.47 44.57 -30.05
CA SER A 350 28.81 44.99 -29.66
C SER A 350 29.02 44.65 -28.18
N SER A 351 30.28 44.45 -27.83
CA SER A 351 30.81 43.98 -26.55
C SER A 351 30.98 45.09 -25.51
N SER A 352 30.60 44.81 -24.27
CA SER A 352 31.39 45.23 -23.09
C SER A 352 31.19 44.26 -21.94
N SER A 353 32.31 43.63 -21.58
CA SER A 353 32.49 42.61 -20.56
C SER A 353 32.23 43.09 -19.13
N SER A 354 31.49 42.29 -18.37
CA SER A 354 31.82 42.06 -16.95
C SER A 354 31.34 40.68 -16.53
N SER A 355 32.33 39.83 -16.29
CA SER A 355 32.28 38.45 -15.81
C SER A 355 31.51 38.28 -14.49
N LYS A 356 30.42 37.52 -14.54
CA LYS A 356 30.00 36.61 -13.46
C LYS A 356 29.64 35.28 -14.12
N SER A 357 30.43 34.25 -13.85
CA SER A 357 30.21 32.90 -14.34
C SER A 357 28.96 32.27 -13.70
N SER A 358 27.78 32.65 -14.16
CA SER A 358 26.64 31.74 -14.14
C SER A 358 26.81 30.82 -15.34
N LYS A 359 27.22 29.56 -15.11
CA LYS A 359 26.99 28.52 -16.12
C LYS A 359 25.48 28.52 -16.37
N SER A 360 25.04 29.07 -17.49
CA SER A 360 23.65 28.99 -17.91
C SER A 360 23.33 27.51 -18.10
N SER A 361 22.65 26.90 -17.14
CA SER A 361 22.11 25.56 -17.29
C SER A 361 21.26 25.56 -18.56
N ALA A 362 21.62 24.74 -19.54
CA ALA A 362 20.89 24.63 -20.79
C ALA A 362 19.38 24.44 -20.49
N LYS A 363 18.55 25.24 -21.16
CA LYS A 363 17.09 25.26 -20.95
C LYS A 363 16.48 23.90 -21.33
N TYR A 364 17.08 23.22 -22.31
CA TYR A 364 16.77 21.86 -22.72
C TYR A 364 18.01 20.97 -22.66
N LEU A 365 17.89 19.78 -22.06
CA LEU A 365 18.99 18.80 -22.03
C LEU A 365 19.36 18.33 -23.44
N GLY A 366 18.41 18.33 -24.38
CA GLY A 366 18.64 17.97 -25.78
C GLY A 366 19.53 18.93 -26.58
N GLU A 367 19.99 20.04 -26.00
CA GLU A 367 21.00 20.91 -26.63
C GLU A 367 22.42 20.32 -26.47
N ASN A 368 22.67 19.58 -25.38
CA ASN A 368 24.01 19.12 -25.00
C ASN A 368 24.11 17.60 -24.80
N LEU A 369 22.99 16.88 -24.74
CA LEU A 369 22.92 15.45 -24.48
C LEU A 369 22.13 14.73 -25.56
N ASP A 370 22.64 13.57 -25.97
CA ASP A 370 21.90 12.65 -26.83
C ASP A 370 20.72 12.01 -26.05
N PRO A 371 19.55 11.84 -26.68
CA PRO A 371 18.40 11.22 -26.03
C PRO A 371 18.67 9.74 -25.75
N VAL A 372 18.38 9.31 -24.53
CA VAL A 372 18.46 7.92 -24.07
C VAL A 372 17.41 7.05 -24.79
N ALA A 373 16.25 7.63 -25.08
CA ALA A 373 15.19 6.99 -25.86
C ALA A 373 14.44 8.02 -26.69
N VAL A 374 14.07 7.63 -27.91
CA VAL A 374 13.17 8.41 -28.78
C VAL A 374 12.05 7.49 -29.26
N VAL A 375 10.81 7.94 -29.07
CA VAL A 375 9.59 7.26 -29.51
C VAL A 375 8.89 8.19 -30.48
N ILE A 376 8.59 7.71 -31.68
CA ILE A 376 7.86 8.47 -32.69
C ILE A 376 6.55 7.76 -32.97
N LEU A 377 5.45 8.42 -32.67
CA LEU A 377 4.09 8.01 -33.01
C LEU A 377 3.71 8.76 -34.27
N ARG A 378 3.69 8.09 -35.42
CA ARG A 378 3.42 8.71 -36.72
C ARG A 378 2.20 8.06 -37.38
N ALA A 379 1.25 8.88 -37.81
CA ALA A 379 0.15 8.53 -38.69
C ALA A 379 0.32 9.28 -40.02
N VAL A 380 0.28 8.57 -41.14
CA VAL A 380 0.33 9.16 -42.47
C VAL A 380 -1.02 8.97 -43.10
N LYS A 381 -1.72 10.08 -43.39
CA LYS A 381 -3.01 10.06 -44.09
C LYS A 381 -2.81 9.78 -45.58
N ALA A 382 -3.89 9.44 -46.28
CA ALA A 382 -3.88 9.20 -47.73
C ALA A 382 -3.38 10.40 -48.55
N ASP A 383 -3.54 11.63 -48.02
CA ASP A 383 -3.03 12.89 -48.57
C ASP A 383 -1.53 13.13 -48.29
N LYS A 384 -0.81 12.13 -47.76
CA LYS A 384 0.60 12.17 -47.32
C LYS A 384 0.87 13.16 -46.18
N LYS A 385 -0.14 13.79 -45.57
CA LYS A 385 0.07 14.63 -44.39
C LYS A 385 0.44 13.77 -43.19
N ILE A 386 1.45 14.23 -42.46
CA ILE A 386 2.00 13.54 -41.29
C ILE A 386 1.33 14.13 -40.05
N HIS A 387 0.63 13.27 -39.31
CA HIS A 387 0.15 13.57 -37.98
C HIS A 387 0.89 12.70 -36.98
N GLY A 388 1.03 13.18 -35.74
CA GLY A 388 1.62 12.38 -34.68
C GLY A 388 2.54 13.18 -33.78
N TYR A 389 3.28 12.47 -32.94
CA TYR A 389 4.11 13.06 -31.91
C TYR A 389 5.46 12.33 -31.81
N GLN A 390 6.52 13.07 -31.54
CA GLN A 390 7.82 12.53 -31.18
C GLN A 390 8.09 12.84 -29.71
N ALA A 391 8.34 11.81 -28.92
CA ALA A 391 8.81 11.91 -27.55
C ALA A 391 10.30 11.55 -27.46
N ALA A 392 11.12 12.41 -26.88
CA ALA A 392 12.53 12.17 -26.61
C ALA A 392 12.79 12.28 -25.11
N ALA A 393 13.50 11.29 -24.55
CA ALA A 393 13.87 11.23 -23.15
C ALA A 393 15.39 11.41 -22.99
N TYR A 394 15.78 12.26 -22.04
CA TYR A 394 17.15 12.65 -21.73
C TYR A 394 17.41 12.40 -20.24
N VAL A 395 18.61 11.93 -19.91
CA VAL A 395 19.03 11.72 -18.52
C VAL A 395 20.44 12.29 -18.37
N ASP A 396 20.60 13.19 -17.40
CA ASP A 396 21.88 13.71 -16.95
C ASP A 396 22.19 13.10 -15.57
N HIS A 397 23.07 12.11 -15.55
CA HIS A 397 23.48 11.43 -14.33
C HIS A 397 24.36 12.31 -13.41
N ALA A 398 25.02 13.34 -13.94
CA ALA A 398 25.85 14.23 -13.12
C ALA A 398 25.01 15.27 -12.38
N ALA A 399 23.86 15.65 -12.95
CA ALA A 399 22.93 16.62 -12.37
C ALA A 399 21.67 15.98 -11.74
N ASP A 400 21.60 14.65 -11.66
CA ASP A 400 20.43 13.87 -11.22
C ASP A 400 19.11 14.39 -11.84
N ARG A 401 19.13 14.66 -13.16
CA ARG A 401 18.03 15.29 -13.90
C ARG A 401 17.58 14.41 -15.05
N ALA A 402 16.28 14.26 -15.21
CA ALA A 402 15.65 13.59 -16.33
C ALA A 402 14.66 14.53 -17.03
N GLN A 403 14.68 14.56 -18.36
CA GLN A 403 13.78 15.41 -19.15
C GLN A 403 13.14 14.60 -20.27
N ILE A 404 11.84 14.77 -20.47
CA ILE A 404 11.07 14.21 -21.59
C ILE A 404 10.47 15.37 -22.36
N ILE A 405 10.67 15.38 -23.68
CA ILE A 405 10.13 16.40 -24.58
C ILE A 405 9.27 15.69 -25.62
N ILE A 406 8.03 16.12 -25.78
CA ILE A 406 7.08 15.64 -26.77
C ILE A 406 6.74 16.78 -27.72
N ASN A 407 7.01 16.60 -29.01
CA ASN A 407 6.70 17.57 -30.06
C ASN A 407 5.67 16.97 -31.02
N ALA A 408 4.77 17.78 -31.57
CA ALA A 408 3.98 17.37 -32.73
C ALA A 408 4.87 17.18 -33.97
N LEU A 409 4.50 16.24 -34.84
CA LEU A 409 5.22 15.92 -36.08
C LEU A 409 4.74 16.73 -37.30
N ALA A 410 3.56 17.32 -37.22
CA ALA A 410 3.01 18.13 -38.30
C ALA A 410 3.69 19.51 -38.32
N GLU A 411 4.15 19.98 -39.47
CA GLU A 411 4.91 21.23 -39.60
C GLU A 411 4.10 22.47 -39.20
N ASP A 412 2.78 22.41 -39.31
CA ASP A 412 1.83 23.45 -38.92
C ASP A 412 1.39 23.37 -37.44
N ASN A 413 1.88 22.37 -36.69
CA ASN A 413 1.51 22.15 -35.30
C ASN A 413 2.70 22.40 -34.37
N ASN A 414 2.67 23.55 -33.69
CA ASN A 414 3.70 23.97 -32.73
C ASN A 414 3.44 23.50 -31.29
N TRP A 415 2.52 22.54 -31.11
CA TRP A 415 2.22 21.99 -29.79
C TRP A 415 3.40 21.16 -29.26
N LYS A 416 3.75 21.43 -28.01
CA LYS A 416 4.85 20.78 -27.31
C LYS A 416 4.49 20.46 -25.87
N MET A 417 5.08 19.41 -25.31
CA MET A 417 5.03 19.11 -23.88
C MET A 417 6.42 18.75 -23.36
N CYS A 418 6.78 19.29 -22.21
CA CYS A 418 8.08 19.13 -21.58
C CYS A 418 7.86 18.71 -20.14
N ALA A 419 8.33 17.51 -19.79
CA ALA A 419 8.40 17.02 -18.42
C ALA A 419 9.86 17.04 -17.98
N ASP A 420 10.16 17.63 -16.83
CA ASP A 420 11.51 17.83 -16.33
C ASP A 420 11.53 17.48 -14.84
N ALA A 421 12.35 16.53 -14.44
CA ALA A 421 12.48 16.08 -13.06
C ALA A 421 13.93 16.20 -12.64
N VAL A 422 14.18 16.83 -11.49
CA VAL A 422 15.52 17.02 -10.93
C VAL A 422 15.52 16.71 -9.45
N LEU A 423 16.49 15.91 -9.02
CA LEU A 423 16.79 15.69 -7.61
C LEU A 423 17.78 16.77 -7.17
N LEU A 424 17.33 17.75 -6.39
CA LEU A 424 18.17 18.86 -5.92
C LEU A 424 19.04 18.47 -4.72
N SER A 425 18.59 17.46 -3.96
CA SER A 425 19.32 16.83 -2.85
C SER A 425 18.65 15.50 -2.51
N LYS A 426 19.24 14.68 -1.63
CA LYS A 426 18.64 13.42 -1.13
C LYS A 426 17.21 13.59 -0.56
N HIS A 427 16.86 14.79 -0.11
CA HIS A 427 15.57 15.09 0.52
C HIS A 427 14.71 16.07 -0.26
N LYS A 428 15.05 16.40 -1.52
CA LYS A 428 14.32 17.41 -2.29
C LYS A 428 14.28 17.06 -3.77
N ILE A 429 13.08 16.80 -4.27
CA ILE A 429 12.82 16.55 -5.69
C ILE A 429 11.88 17.62 -6.25
N MET A 430 12.16 18.03 -7.47
CA MET A 430 11.31 18.96 -8.23
C MET A 430 10.97 18.33 -9.57
N ALA A 431 9.68 18.31 -9.91
CA ALA A 431 9.19 17.95 -11.22
C ALA A 431 8.42 19.13 -11.83
N LYS A 432 8.63 19.43 -13.11
CA LYS A 432 7.93 20.46 -13.86
C LYS A 432 7.34 19.82 -15.11
N LEU A 433 6.04 19.96 -15.28
CA LEU A 433 5.31 19.57 -16.48
C LEU A 433 4.79 20.84 -17.15
N ALA A 434 5.20 21.10 -18.38
CA ALA A 434 4.77 22.27 -19.14
C ALA A 434 4.31 21.86 -20.54
N TRP A 435 3.28 22.51 -21.09
CA TRP A 435 2.71 22.15 -22.39
C TRP A 435 2.06 23.34 -23.11
N GLY A 436 1.72 23.14 -24.38
CA GLY A 436 1.23 24.17 -25.29
C GLY A 436 2.34 24.68 -26.21
N VAL A 437 2.20 25.91 -26.72
CA VAL A 437 3.20 26.49 -27.62
C VAL A 437 4.57 26.53 -26.94
N GLU A 438 5.55 25.80 -27.48
CA GLU A 438 6.92 25.68 -26.97
C GLU A 438 7.07 25.34 -25.47
N CYS A 439 6.11 24.63 -24.88
CA CYS A 439 6.08 24.32 -23.44
C CYS A 439 6.04 25.56 -22.53
N GLN A 440 5.45 26.67 -22.98
CA GLN A 440 5.37 27.91 -22.19
C GLN A 440 3.95 28.34 -21.84
N GLU A 441 2.95 27.82 -22.54
CA GLU A 441 1.55 28.26 -22.39
C GLU A 441 0.92 27.82 -21.07
N TYR A 442 1.17 26.57 -20.66
CA TYR A 442 0.71 25.99 -19.41
C TYR A 442 1.88 25.32 -18.70
N ALA A 443 1.89 25.38 -17.36
CA ALA A 443 2.88 24.65 -16.57
C ALA A 443 2.38 24.35 -15.16
N ALA A 444 2.74 23.16 -14.67
CA ALA A 444 2.61 22.72 -13.30
C ALA A 444 3.99 22.33 -12.75
N ILE A 445 4.31 22.75 -11.53
CA ILE A 445 5.58 22.52 -10.84
C ILE A 445 5.26 21.84 -9.52
N ILE A 446 5.77 20.62 -9.35
CA ILE A 446 5.60 19.80 -8.16
C ILE A 446 6.94 19.77 -7.44
N LYS A 447 6.95 20.17 -6.18
CA LYS A 447 8.13 20.13 -5.29
C LYS A 447 7.78 19.25 -4.10
N ALA A 448 8.55 18.18 -3.90
CA ALA A 448 8.43 17.33 -2.72
C ALA A 448 9.74 17.37 -1.95
N GLU A 449 9.65 17.52 -0.64
CA GLU A 449 10.80 17.56 0.24
C GLU A 449 10.52 16.90 1.59
N SER A 450 11.56 16.33 2.19
CA SER A 450 11.56 15.79 3.54
C SER A 450 12.60 16.52 4.39
N GLY A 451 12.38 16.56 5.70
CA GLY A 451 13.23 17.28 6.63
C GLY A 451 12.67 17.26 8.04
N ALA A 452 12.87 18.35 8.79
CA ALA A 452 12.31 18.54 10.12
C ALA A 452 11.59 19.88 10.22
N LEU A 453 10.52 19.92 11.02
CA LEU A 453 9.80 21.11 11.43
C LEU A 453 9.97 21.27 12.94
N GLY A 454 10.94 22.09 13.36
CA GLY A 454 11.41 22.09 14.75
C GLY A 454 12.10 20.75 15.09
N PRO A 455 11.78 20.09 16.22
CA PRO A 455 12.33 18.77 16.57
C PRO A 455 11.63 17.61 15.84
N HIS A 456 10.58 17.87 15.06
CA HIS A 456 9.71 16.84 14.49
C HIS A 456 10.06 16.52 13.03
N PRO A 457 10.20 15.24 12.64
CA PRO A 457 10.31 14.87 11.23
C PRO A 457 9.12 15.38 10.41
N ALA A 458 9.37 15.90 9.23
CA ALA A 458 8.35 16.53 8.40
C ALA A 458 8.56 16.28 6.90
N ALA A 459 7.47 16.34 6.14
CA ALA A 459 7.46 16.28 4.69
C ALA A 459 6.56 17.39 4.14
N ARG A 460 7.00 18.04 3.06
CA ARG A 460 6.26 19.09 2.36
C ARG A 460 6.11 18.74 0.90
N LEU A 461 4.87 18.81 0.42
CA LEU A 461 4.52 18.72 -1.00
C LEU A 461 3.92 20.07 -1.42
N LYS A 462 4.51 20.73 -2.43
CA LYS A 462 3.99 21.97 -3.00
C LYS A 462 3.75 21.78 -4.50
N VAL A 463 2.53 22.03 -4.94
CA VAL A 463 2.13 22.07 -6.36
C VAL A 463 1.87 23.52 -6.72
N GLN A 464 2.56 24.05 -7.72
CA GLN A 464 2.39 25.41 -8.25
C GLN A 464 2.03 25.34 -9.73
N TRP A 465 1.31 26.31 -10.27
CA TRP A 465 1.01 26.38 -11.69
C TRP A 465 1.16 27.80 -12.25
N VAL A 466 1.41 27.91 -13.56
CA VAL A 466 1.49 29.20 -14.25
C VAL A 466 0.11 29.61 -14.75
N LYS A 467 -0.49 28.71 -15.53
CA LYS A 467 -1.81 28.81 -16.13
C LYS A 467 -2.37 27.39 -16.25
N ILE A 468 -3.68 27.25 -16.08
CA ILE A 468 -4.41 25.99 -16.23
C ILE A 468 -5.45 26.18 -17.35
N PRO A 469 -5.66 25.20 -18.25
CA PRO A 469 -6.69 25.31 -19.28
C PRO A 469 -8.08 25.55 -18.69
N GLY A 470 -8.90 26.38 -19.35
CA GLY A 470 -10.20 26.83 -18.82
C GLY A 470 -11.15 25.70 -18.42
N ILE A 471 -11.09 24.56 -19.12
CA ILE A 471 -11.90 23.37 -18.79
C ILE A 471 -11.58 22.83 -17.38
N PHE A 472 -10.32 22.84 -16.96
CA PHE A 472 -9.90 22.39 -15.64
C PHE A 472 -10.10 23.48 -14.58
N ALA A 473 -10.10 24.75 -14.96
CA ALA A 473 -10.39 25.87 -14.05
C ALA A 473 -11.83 25.77 -13.50
N HIS A 474 -12.80 25.33 -14.31
CA HIS A 474 -14.18 25.10 -13.88
C HIS A 474 -14.29 24.01 -12.79
N TYR A 475 -13.64 22.86 -12.99
CA TYR A 475 -13.59 21.78 -12.00
C TYR A 475 -12.81 22.19 -10.74
N GLY A 476 -11.70 22.90 -10.91
CA GLY A 476 -10.89 23.41 -9.79
C GLY A 476 -11.68 24.33 -8.88
N LYS A 477 -12.51 25.22 -9.44
CA LYS A 477 -13.41 26.10 -8.67
C LYS A 477 -14.43 25.29 -7.87
N ARG A 478 -15.06 24.29 -8.49
CA ARG A 478 -16.06 23.41 -7.83
C ARG A 478 -15.45 22.59 -6.68
N VAL A 479 -14.23 22.09 -6.85
CA VAL A 479 -13.49 21.39 -5.78
C VAL A 479 -13.09 22.35 -4.66
N ALA A 480 -12.62 23.55 -5.01
CA ALA A 480 -12.25 24.56 -4.02
C ALA A 480 -13.42 24.99 -3.12
N ASP A 481 -14.64 25.04 -3.67
CA ASP A 481 -15.86 25.35 -2.90
C ASP A 481 -16.29 24.19 -1.99
N TYR A 482 -15.93 22.95 -2.32
CA TYR A 482 -16.24 21.76 -1.53
C TYR A 482 -15.29 21.54 -0.34
N ILE A 483 -14.02 21.96 -0.46
CA ILE A 483 -12.96 21.70 0.54
C ILE A 483 -13.32 22.20 1.95
N PRO A 484 -13.83 23.42 2.16
CA PRO A 484 -14.18 23.90 3.50
C PRO A 484 -15.26 23.05 4.17
N GLY A 485 -16.30 22.65 3.42
CA GLY A 485 -17.40 21.83 3.93
C GLY A 485 -16.94 20.40 4.27
N ALA A 486 -16.17 19.77 3.39
CA ALA A 486 -15.60 18.44 3.65
C ALA A 486 -14.61 18.45 4.83
N ALA A 487 -13.82 19.52 4.97
CA ALA A 487 -12.89 19.67 6.07
C ALA A 487 -13.59 19.86 7.42
N PHE A 488 -14.67 20.64 7.45
CA PHE A 488 -15.51 20.79 8.63
C PHE A 488 -16.15 19.45 9.03
N MET A 489 -16.72 18.70 8.09
CA MET A 489 -17.31 17.37 8.36
C MET A 489 -16.29 16.36 8.90
N ALA A 490 -15.02 16.50 8.53
CA ALA A 490 -13.93 15.67 9.02
C ALA A 490 -13.30 16.17 10.33
N GLY A 491 -13.91 17.14 11.02
CA GLY A 491 -13.41 17.71 12.28
C GLY A 491 -12.10 18.49 12.13
N MET A 492 -11.75 18.91 10.91
CA MET A 492 -10.51 19.65 10.65
C MET A 492 -10.71 21.14 10.89
N ARG A 493 -9.68 21.82 11.39
CA ARG A 493 -9.70 23.27 11.61
C ARG A 493 -9.50 23.99 10.28
N VAL A 494 -10.43 24.85 9.93
CA VAL A 494 -10.43 25.60 8.67
C VAL A 494 -10.31 27.09 8.98
N HIS A 495 -9.30 27.74 8.42
CA HIS A 495 -9.11 29.19 8.50
C HIS A 495 -9.09 29.78 7.10
N ARG A 496 -9.83 30.87 6.87
CA ARG A 496 -9.63 31.68 5.66
C ARG A 496 -8.23 32.29 5.72
N ALA A 497 -7.50 32.19 4.61
CA ALA A 497 -6.14 32.68 4.51
C ALA A 497 -5.90 33.11 3.07
N ASP A 498 -5.23 34.25 2.90
CA ASP A 498 -4.81 34.75 1.58
C ASP A 498 -3.45 34.12 1.24
N ASN A 499 -3.48 32.97 0.56
CA ASN A 499 -2.28 32.23 0.17
C ASN A 499 -2.00 32.47 -1.33
N ASP A 500 -0.85 31.99 -1.80
CA ASP A 500 -0.47 31.95 -3.23
C ASP A 500 -1.63 31.42 -4.10
N ASP A 501 -2.15 32.27 -4.98
CA ASP A 501 -3.36 32.04 -5.78
C ASP A 501 -3.20 30.90 -6.79
N LYS A 502 -1.93 30.53 -7.06
CA LYS A 502 -1.55 29.49 -8.01
C LYS A 502 -0.76 28.37 -7.37
N ALA A 503 -0.99 28.09 -6.09
CA ALA A 503 -0.36 26.98 -5.40
C ALA A 503 -1.27 26.24 -4.43
N ILE A 504 -0.97 24.95 -4.26
CA ILE A 504 -1.44 24.12 -3.17
C ILE A 504 -0.22 23.58 -2.44
N GLN A 505 -0.24 23.65 -1.12
CA GLN A 505 0.84 23.14 -0.28
C GLN A 505 0.29 22.22 0.79
N VAL A 506 0.84 21.01 0.90
CA VAL A 506 0.59 20.07 1.98
C VAL A 506 1.85 19.95 2.81
N LEU A 507 1.73 20.10 4.12
CA LEU A 507 2.79 19.91 5.10
C LEU A 507 2.33 18.86 6.10
N MET A 508 3.17 17.87 6.35
CA MET A 508 2.93 16.81 7.32
C MET A 508 4.12 16.79 8.29
N ALA A 509 3.84 16.78 9.59
CA ALA A 509 4.87 16.66 10.62
C ALA A 509 4.48 15.57 11.62
N VAL A 510 5.44 14.72 11.99
CA VAL A 510 5.26 13.65 12.98
C VAL A 510 5.46 14.21 14.37
N GLN A 511 4.36 14.45 15.08
CA GLN A 511 4.40 15.08 16.40
C GLN A 511 4.63 14.05 17.51
N ALA A 512 4.13 12.82 17.36
CA ALA A 512 4.35 11.70 18.28
C ALA A 512 4.19 10.35 17.56
N GLN A 513 4.46 9.23 18.27
CA GLN A 513 4.47 7.86 17.75
C GLN A 513 3.12 7.32 17.23
N ARG A 514 2.05 8.13 17.17
CA ARG A 514 0.83 7.88 16.38
C ARG A 514 0.14 9.16 15.91
N VAL A 515 0.80 10.33 15.99
CA VAL A 515 0.15 11.64 15.79
C VAL A 515 0.84 12.42 14.68
N LEU A 516 0.08 12.73 13.64
CA LEU A 516 0.49 13.56 12.53
C LEU A 516 -0.19 14.92 12.63
N ASN A 517 0.58 15.99 12.49
CA ASN A 517 0.04 17.32 12.24
C ASN A 517 0.06 17.56 10.73
N ILE A 518 -1.12 17.67 10.12
CA ILE A 518 -1.30 17.87 8.68
C ILE A 518 -1.84 19.27 8.45
N ILE A 519 -1.17 20.04 7.61
CA ILE A 519 -1.56 21.38 7.20
C ILE A 519 -1.65 21.42 5.68
N VAL A 520 -2.84 21.76 5.17
CA VAL A 520 -3.11 21.97 3.74
C VAL A 520 -3.40 23.45 3.53
N LYS A 521 -2.63 24.09 2.66
CA LYS A 521 -2.85 25.47 2.20
C LYS A 521 -3.34 25.43 0.76
N THR A 522 -4.48 26.04 0.52
CA THR A 522 -5.04 26.34 -0.80
C THR A 522 -5.12 27.86 -0.98
N PRO A 523 -5.37 28.39 -2.18
CA PRO A 523 -5.42 29.84 -2.43
C PRO A 523 -6.25 30.64 -1.42
N LYS A 524 -7.40 30.12 -0.99
CA LYS A 524 -8.35 30.85 -0.14
C LYS A 524 -8.40 30.37 1.32
N VAL A 525 -7.80 29.22 1.61
CA VAL A 525 -8.06 28.49 2.85
C VAL A 525 -6.80 27.78 3.35
N LYS A 526 -6.65 27.74 4.67
CA LYS A 526 -5.73 26.89 5.39
C LYS A 526 -6.52 25.88 6.21
N VAL A 527 -6.34 24.61 5.93
CA VAL A 527 -6.90 23.49 6.69
C VAL A 527 -5.80 22.88 7.53
N SER A 528 -6.08 22.56 8.79
CA SER A 528 -5.15 21.87 9.68
C SER A 528 -5.86 20.84 10.52
N THR A 529 -5.22 19.69 10.73
CA THR A 529 -5.74 18.62 11.57
C THR A 529 -4.63 17.87 12.28
N MET A 530 -4.95 17.31 13.44
CA MET A 530 -4.12 16.32 14.14
C MET A 530 -4.73 14.94 13.88
N ALA A 531 -4.03 14.12 13.12
CA ALA A 531 -4.52 12.81 12.69
C ALA A 531 -3.83 11.68 13.47
N HIS A 532 -4.62 10.72 13.94
CA HIS A 532 -4.13 9.48 14.53
C HIS A 532 -4.00 8.38 13.46
N VAL A 533 -2.82 7.76 13.35
CA VAL A 533 -2.49 6.85 12.23
C VAL A 533 -3.26 5.52 12.28
N ASN A 534 -3.92 5.19 13.39
CA ASN A 534 -4.60 3.91 13.57
C ASN A 534 -6.05 3.83 13.06
N GLU A 535 -6.71 4.93 12.66
CA GLU A 535 -8.17 4.89 12.46
C GLU A 535 -8.72 5.30 11.08
N PHE A 536 -7.95 5.90 10.16
CA PHE A 536 -8.61 6.51 8.98
C PHE A 536 -7.86 6.50 7.63
N TRP A 537 -6.63 6.00 7.54
CA TRP A 537 -5.81 6.17 6.33
C TRP A 537 -5.55 4.86 5.60
N HIS A 538 -6.27 4.63 4.49
CA HIS A 538 -6.11 3.46 3.59
C HIS A 538 -5.01 3.66 2.52
N SER A 539 -4.24 4.75 2.57
CA SER A 539 -3.15 4.99 1.60
C SER A 539 -1.85 4.35 2.09
N ASP A 540 -1.44 3.27 1.42
CA ASP A 540 -0.14 2.61 1.66
C ASP A 540 1.03 3.59 1.65
N SER A 541 0.95 4.67 0.86
CA SER A 541 1.99 5.71 0.76
C SER A 541 2.16 6.52 2.04
N ILE A 542 1.06 6.87 2.72
CA ILE A 542 1.10 7.61 4.00
C ILE A 542 1.60 6.68 5.11
N ARG A 543 1.17 5.41 5.09
CA ARG A 543 1.64 4.38 6.02
C ARG A 543 3.14 4.11 5.88
N LEU A 544 3.65 4.05 4.64
CA LEU A 544 5.08 3.88 4.36
C LEU A 544 5.92 5.08 4.80
N LEU A 545 5.44 6.31 4.53
CA LEU A 545 6.12 7.53 4.96
C LEU A 545 6.19 7.61 6.50
N TYR A 546 5.12 7.20 7.16
CA TYR A 546 5.04 7.12 8.60
C TYR A 546 5.94 6.04 9.21
N SER A 547 5.92 4.83 8.66
CA SER A 547 6.75 3.71 9.12
C SER A 547 8.23 4.04 8.93
N ALA A 548 8.62 4.61 7.78
CA ALA A 548 9.99 5.06 7.54
C ALA A 548 10.42 6.19 8.49
N ALA A 549 9.52 7.11 8.85
CA ALA A 549 9.83 8.21 9.77
C ALA A 549 9.90 7.79 11.24
N THR A 550 9.25 6.69 11.62
CA THR A 550 9.16 6.24 13.01
C THR A 550 9.92 4.94 13.29
N ALA A 551 10.44 4.24 12.28
CA ALA A 551 11.05 2.92 12.38
C ALA A 551 11.95 2.78 13.62
N ALA A 552 11.68 1.76 14.43
CA ALA A 552 12.53 1.44 15.58
C ALA A 552 13.85 0.89 15.06
N GLN A 553 14.90 1.69 15.18
CA GLN A 553 16.24 1.38 14.69
C GLN A 553 17.19 1.16 15.86
N CYS A 554 17.88 0.03 15.85
CA CYS A 554 19.02 -0.26 16.70
C CYS A 554 20.28 -0.31 15.84
N SER A 555 21.41 0.16 16.36
CA SER A 555 22.66 0.14 15.59
C SER A 555 23.89 0.10 16.47
N MET A 556 24.96 -0.49 15.96
CA MET A 556 26.30 -0.36 16.52
C MET A 556 27.18 0.40 15.54
N VAL A 557 27.93 1.38 16.06
CA VAL A 557 29.00 2.05 15.33
C VAL A 557 30.25 1.97 16.21
N GLY A 558 31.28 1.26 15.74
CA GLY A 558 32.44 0.93 16.59
C GLY A 558 32.02 0.07 17.78
N ARG A 559 32.18 0.59 19.01
CA ARG A 559 31.79 -0.07 20.28
C ARG A 559 30.49 0.47 20.89
N THR A 560 29.92 1.52 20.31
CA THR A 560 28.74 2.18 20.87
C THR A 560 27.47 1.60 20.25
N LEU A 561 26.68 0.92 21.08
CA LEU A 561 25.37 0.41 20.73
C LEU A 561 24.31 1.48 21.04
N THR A 562 23.43 1.73 20.07
CA THR A 562 22.21 2.54 20.22
C THR A 562 21.01 1.61 20.15
N THR A 563 20.21 1.55 21.20
CA THR A 563 19.01 0.69 21.28
C THR A 563 17.86 1.24 20.43
N PHE A 564 16.78 0.46 20.28
CA PHE A 564 15.56 0.90 19.59
C PHE A 564 14.91 2.15 20.20
N ASN A 565 15.08 2.36 21.51
CA ASN A 565 14.61 3.54 22.23
C ASN A 565 15.68 4.65 22.31
N ASN A 566 16.71 4.60 21.45
CA ASN A 566 17.81 5.57 21.34
C ASN A 566 18.74 5.68 22.57
N ARG A 567 18.79 4.68 23.46
CA ARG A 567 19.76 4.67 24.55
C ARG A 567 21.12 4.22 24.05
N ARG A 568 22.18 4.95 24.41
CA ARG A 568 23.55 4.65 23.99
C ARG A 568 24.38 4.10 25.14
N TYR A 569 25.13 3.04 24.88
CA TYR A 569 26.11 2.49 25.81
C TYR A 569 27.20 1.75 25.04
N ASN A 570 28.36 1.56 25.66
CA ASN A 570 29.42 0.75 25.08
C ASN A 570 29.14 -0.73 25.33
N ASN A 571 29.16 -1.54 24.27
CA ASN A 571 29.01 -2.99 24.37
C ASN A 571 30.29 -3.66 23.87
N GLU A 572 30.83 -4.53 24.71
CA GLU A 572 32.06 -5.26 24.44
C GLU A 572 31.78 -6.76 24.58
N LEU A 573 31.87 -7.43 23.44
CA LEU A 573 31.53 -8.85 23.31
C LEU A 573 32.75 -9.71 23.65
N PRO A 574 32.64 -10.67 24.60
CA PRO A 574 33.67 -11.68 24.79
C PRO A 574 33.94 -12.47 23.50
N PHE A 575 35.23 -12.70 23.22
CA PHE A 575 35.65 -13.48 22.06
C PHE A 575 35.02 -14.88 22.07
N ALA A 576 34.71 -15.38 20.88
CA ALA A 576 34.10 -16.67 20.62
C ALA A 576 32.68 -16.90 21.18
N CYS A 577 32.07 -15.93 21.89
CA CYS A 577 30.73 -16.04 22.45
C CYS A 577 29.66 -15.42 21.54
N TYR A 578 28.49 -16.06 21.47
CA TYR A 578 27.32 -15.47 20.83
C TYR A 578 26.60 -14.54 21.81
N GLN A 579 26.15 -13.39 21.33
CA GLN A 579 25.36 -12.43 22.09
C GLN A 579 24.10 -12.07 21.30
N VAL A 580 22.96 -12.01 22.00
CA VAL A 580 21.65 -11.73 21.40
C VAL A 580 21.47 -10.23 21.19
N LEU A 581 21.49 -9.78 19.93
CA LEU A 581 21.27 -8.38 19.59
C LEU A 581 19.78 -8.03 19.66
N ALA A 582 18.96 -8.79 18.93
CA ALA A 582 17.50 -8.63 18.92
C ALA A 582 16.84 -9.97 18.58
N GLN A 583 15.75 -10.32 19.26
CA GLN A 583 14.94 -11.49 18.91
C GLN A 583 13.46 -11.21 19.13
N ASP A 584 12.63 -12.01 18.46
CA ASP A 584 11.20 -12.08 18.73
C ASP A 584 10.96 -12.76 20.09
N CYS A 585 10.43 -11.99 21.05
CA CYS A 585 10.13 -12.48 22.40
C CYS A 585 8.66 -12.92 22.56
N THR A 586 7.95 -13.17 21.45
CA THR A 586 6.63 -13.83 21.45
C THR A 586 6.80 -15.36 21.42
N PRO A 587 5.72 -16.15 21.70
CA PRO A 587 5.77 -17.60 21.63
C PRO A 587 6.16 -18.19 20.26
N GLU A 588 6.09 -17.40 19.18
CA GLU A 588 6.35 -17.85 17.81
C GLU A 588 7.84 -17.80 17.41
N LEU A 589 8.67 -17.00 18.09
CA LEU A 589 10.12 -16.82 17.82
C LEU A 589 10.45 -16.71 16.32
N LYS A 590 9.86 -15.71 15.64
CA LYS A 590 9.96 -15.51 14.18
C LYS A 590 11.37 -15.18 13.71
N PHE A 591 12.15 -14.48 14.53
CA PHE A 591 13.52 -14.14 14.22
C PHE A 591 14.42 -14.07 15.45
N MET A 592 15.73 -14.21 15.21
CA MET A 592 16.78 -13.98 16.18
C MET A 592 18.03 -13.47 15.47
N VAL A 593 18.61 -12.37 15.96
CA VAL A 593 19.86 -11.78 15.46
C VAL A 593 20.93 -11.93 16.53
N LEU A 594 21.99 -12.65 16.20
CA LEU A 594 23.11 -12.97 17.06
C LEU A 594 24.39 -12.36 16.50
N MET A 595 25.31 -11.97 17.38
CA MET A 595 26.66 -11.57 17.00
C MET A 595 27.68 -12.43 17.74
N LYS A 596 28.79 -12.78 17.07
CA LYS A 596 29.96 -13.43 17.64
C LYS A 596 31.21 -12.70 17.16
N LYS A 597 32.17 -12.43 18.03
CA LYS A 597 33.49 -11.92 17.64
C LYS A 597 34.46 -13.09 17.52
N ASP A 598 35.10 -13.25 16.37
CA ASP A 598 36.09 -14.32 16.15
C ASP A 598 37.33 -14.11 17.03
N ALA A 599 37.86 -15.19 17.60
CA ALA A 599 38.99 -15.11 18.53
C ALA A 599 40.35 -14.96 17.82
N ALA A 600 40.45 -15.37 16.55
CA ALA A 600 41.68 -15.32 15.78
C ALA A 600 41.75 -14.07 14.89
N THR A 601 40.65 -13.69 14.24
CA THR A 601 40.62 -12.53 13.32
C THR A 601 40.08 -11.25 13.94
N GLU A 602 39.48 -11.34 15.13
CA GLU A 602 38.74 -10.24 15.77
C GLU A 602 37.54 -9.70 14.94
N GLU A 603 37.14 -10.40 13.88
CA GLU A 603 36.05 -9.97 13.02
C GLU A 603 34.68 -10.32 13.62
N ASN A 604 33.69 -9.47 13.34
CA ASN A 604 32.32 -9.68 13.80
C ASN A 604 31.57 -10.63 12.86
N HIS A 605 31.00 -11.71 13.36
CA HIS A 605 30.09 -12.58 12.63
C HIS A 605 28.67 -12.30 13.11
N ILE A 606 27.76 -12.01 12.17
CA ILE A 606 26.34 -11.82 12.50
C ILE A 606 25.53 -12.99 11.93
N ASN A 607 24.73 -13.61 12.79
CA ASN A 607 23.83 -14.69 12.43
C ASN A 607 22.39 -14.21 12.55
N VAL A 608 21.63 -14.32 11.48
CA VAL A 608 20.20 -14.00 11.44
C VAL A 608 19.43 -15.31 11.24
N LYS A 609 18.69 -15.73 12.25
CA LYS A 609 17.72 -16.82 12.16
C LYS A 609 16.36 -16.23 11.81
N ILE A 610 15.70 -16.77 10.79
CA ILE A 610 14.36 -16.39 10.35
C ILE A 610 13.56 -17.67 10.15
N ALA A 611 12.57 -17.93 11.01
CA ALA A 611 11.88 -19.22 11.06
C ALA A 611 12.88 -20.40 11.06
N ASN A 612 12.85 -21.25 10.01
CA ASN A 612 13.75 -22.40 9.85
C ASN A 612 15.03 -22.09 9.04
N MET A 613 15.27 -20.83 8.69
CA MET A 613 16.40 -20.39 7.87
C MET A 613 17.48 -19.74 8.72
N TYR A 614 18.75 -19.98 8.36
CA TYR A 614 19.91 -19.36 9.00
C TYR A 614 20.74 -18.62 7.96
N VAL A 615 20.97 -17.33 8.20
CA VAL A 615 21.85 -16.48 7.39
C VAL A 615 23.07 -16.12 8.25
N MET A 616 24.25 -16.55 7.83
CA MET A 616 25.51 -16.25 8.51
C MET A 616 26.35 -15.29 7.66
N TYR A 617 26.72 -14.16 8.26
CA TYR A 617 27.60 -13.14 7.67
C TYR A 617 29.00 -13.31 8.24
N ILE A 618 30.00 -13.50 7.38
CA ILE A 618 31.42 -13.59 7.73
C ILE A 618 32.17 -12.49 6.99
N PHE A 619 32.78 -11.58 7.75
CA PHE A 619 33.74 -10.62 7.22
C PHE A 619 35.08 -11.33 7.04
N LYS A 620 35.66 -11.25 5.85
CA LYS A 620 37.08 -11.53 5.56
C LYS A 620 37.61 -10.34 4.73
N ALA A 621 38.74 -10.50 4.04
CA ALA A 621 39.24 -9.53 3.04
C ALA A 621 38.19 -9.11 1.98
N GLU A 622 37.18 -9.95 1.70
CA GLU A 622 35.93 -9.62 1.02
C GLU A 622 34.72 -10.11 1.86
N MET A 623 33.58 -9.43 1.76
CA MET A 623 32.36 -9.76 2.51
C MET A 623 31.70 -11.05 1.96
N SER A 624 31.65 -12.10 2.78
CA SER A 624 31.09 -13.40 2.38
C SER A 624 29.82 -13.75 3.17
N VAL A 625 28.75 -14.17 2.47
CA VAL A 625 27.47 -14.55 3.07
C VAL A 625 27.20 -16.03 2.84
N TRP A 626 26.91 -16.75 3.93
CA TRP A 626 26.52 -18.15 3.90
C TRP A 626 25.05 -18.29 4.27
N LEU A 627 24.25 -18.87 3.38
CA LEU A 627 22.83 -19.15 3.61
C LEU A 627 22.64 -20.66 3.83
N TYR A 628 22.07 -21.03 4.96
CA TYR A 628 21.68 -22.41 5.26
C TYR A 628 20.16 -22.54 5.29
N VAL A 629 19.61 -23.35 4.37
CA VAL A 629 18.19 -23.69 4.29
C VAL A 629 18.06 -25.22 4.46
N PRO A 630 17.32 -25.73 5.46
CA PRO A 630 17.26 -27.18 5.75
C PRO A 630 16.77 -28.09 4.61
N VAL A 631 16.21 -27.53 3.53
CA VAL A 631 15.62 -28.29 2.42
C VAL A 631 16.55 -28.38 1.20
N VAL A 632 17.64 -27.60 1.14
CA VAL A 632 18.62 -27.65 0.04
C VAL A 632 20.02 -27.51 0.64
N HIS A 633 20.77 -28.60 0.68
CA HIS A 633 22.17 -28.57 1.12
C HIS A 633 22.99 -27.65 0.20
N ASN A 634 23.59 -26.62 0.78
CA ASN A 634 24.62 -25.73 0.23
C ASN A 634 24.31 -25.03 -1.12
N LEU A 635 23.89 -23.76 -1.05
CA LEU A 635 23.94 -22.84 -2.19
C LEU A 635 24.85 -21.64 -1.86
N LEU A 636 26.05 -21.62 -2.44
CA LEU A 636 26.85 -20.40 -2.60
C LEU A 636 26.32 -19.66 -3.83
N LEU A 637 25.49 -18.61 -3.67
CA LEU A 637 25.13 -17.76 -4.82
C LEU A 637 24.87 -16.29 -4.47
N PHE A 638 25.51 -15.44 -5.28
CA PHE A 638 25.17 -14.04 -5.58
C PHE A 638 23.81 -13.87 -6.31
N PHE A 639 22.89 -14.84 -6.23
CA PHE A 639 21.57 -14.78 -6.85
C PHE A 639 20.55 -15.49 -5.96
N SER A 640 19.58 -14.75 -5.43
CA SER A 640 18.53 -15.29 -4.57
C SER A 640 17.62 -16.28 -5.34
N PRO A 641 17.43 -17.52 -4.85
CA PRO A 641 16.19 -18.24 -5.10
C PRO A 641 15.05 -17.48 -4.40
N SER A 642 13.94 -17.29 -5.12
CA SER A 642 12.80 -16.49 -4.72
C SER A 642 12.05 -17.05 -3.50
N LEU A 643 12.58 -16.76 -2.32
CA LEU A 643 11.89 -16.58 -1.04
C LEU A 643 10.72 -15.57 -1.13
N PRO A 644 9.40 -15.88 -1.14
CA PRO A 644 8.41 -14.81 -1.01
C PRO A 644 8.60 -14.13 0.36
N ASN A 645 8.82 -12.81 0.35
CA ASN A 645 8.98 -11.92 1.51
C ASN A 645 10.34 -11.90 2.23
N ILE A 646 11.42 -12.47 1.66
CA ILE A 646 12.80 -12.28 2.16
C ILE A 646 13.73 -11.91 1.00
N ALA A 647 14.51 -10.84 1.15
CA ALA A 647 15.48 -10.39 0.15
C ALA A 647 16.82 -10.04 0.81
N ILE A 648 17.93 -10.41 0.17
CA ILE A 648 19.28 -9.96 0.53
C ILE A 648 19.82 -9.18 -0.67
N ARG A 649 20.23 -7.93 -0.47
CA ARG A 649 20.72 -7.06 -1.54
C ARG A 649 21.96 -6.27 -1.11
N PRO A 650 22.90 -5.99 -2.04
CA PRO A 650 23.94 -5.00 -1.79
C PRO A 650 23.31 -3.61 -1.62
N GLU A 651 23.77 -2.87 -0.62
CA GLU A 651 23.31 -1.52 -0.33
C GLU A 651 24.53 -0.71 0.15
N GLY A 652 24.99 0.26 -0.66
CA GLY A 652 26.20 1.03 -0.34
C GLY A 652 27.46 0.15 -0.30
N ASP A 653 28.19 0.22 0.82
CA ASP A 653 29.40 -0.56 1.13
C ASP A 653 29.09 -1.86 1.90
N GLY A 654 27.81 -2.13 2.16
CA GLY A 654 27.34 -3.26 2.96
C GLY A 654 26.29 -4.12 2.28
N LEU A 655 25.66 -4.98 3.08
CA LEU A 655 24.56 -5.86 2.68
C LEU A 655 23.33 -5.59 3.54
N ALA A 656 22.16 -5.57 2.90
CA ALA A 656 20.86 -5.42 3.54
C ALA A 656 20.02 -6.70 3.37
N LEU A 657 19.59 -7.27 4.50
CA LEU A 657 18.55 -8.29 4.57
C LEU A 657 17.20 -7.63 4.90
N VAL A 658 16.15 -7.98 4.17
CA VAL A 658 14.80 -7.42 4.30
C VAL A 658 13.82 -8.57 4.45
N ALA A 659 13.12 -8.65 5.58
CA ALA A 659 12.15 -9.71 5.89
C ALA A 659 10.94 -9.20 6.71
N PRO A 660 10.19 -8.20 6.21
CA PRO A 660 9.17 -7.49 6.98
C PRO A 660 8.02 -8.40 7.44
N GLY A 661 7.69 -9.45 6.66
CA GLY A 661 6.70 -10.46 7.04
C GLY A 661 7.09 -11.30 8.26
N HIS A 662 8.37 -11.30 8.64
CA HIS A 662 8.90 -12.01 9.81
C HIS A 662 9.29 -11.06 10.95
N GLY A 663 9.01 -9.75 10.83
CA GLY A 663 9.23 -8.77 11.88
C GLY A 663 10.53 -7.97 11.73
N LEU A 664 11.37 -8.30 10.74
CA LEU A 664 12.60 -7.59 10.42
C LEU A 664 12.40 -6.70 9.19
N GLU A 665 12.20 -5.40 9.40
CA GLU A 665 12.09 -4.43 8.31
C GLU A 665 13.42 -4.37 7.53
N LYS A 666 14.55 -4.34 8.25
CA LYS A 666 15.89 -4.35 7.66
C LYS A 666 16.96 -4.82 8.65
N VAL A 667 17.93 -5.59 8.18
CA VAL A 667 19.21 -5.83 8.86
C VAL A 667 20.32 -5.41 7.89
N TYR A 668 20.97 -4.30 8.18
CA TYR A 668 22.08 -3.75 7.41
C TYR A 668 23.41 -4.05 8.10
N ILE A 669 24.39 -4.53 7.34
CA ILE A 669 25.70 -4.88 7.87
C ILE A 669 26.80 -4.36 6.94
N ALA A 670 27.75 -3.64 7.52
CA ALA A 670 28.98 -3.15 6.90
C ALA A 670 30.16 -3.43 7.85
N LYS A 671 31.40 -3.16 7.41
CA LYS A 671 32.64 -3.55 8.12
C LYS A 671 32.66 -3.17 9.61
N ASP A 672 32.34 -1.92 9.93
CA ASP A 672 32.41 -1.37 11.30
C ASP A 672 31.05 -0.88 11.83
N MET A 673 29.96 -1.28 11.16
CA MET A 673 28.62 -0.83 11.48
C MET A 673 27.56 -1.86 11.14
N TRP A 674 26.59 -2.05 12.03
CA TRP A 674 25.37 -2.76 11.71
C TRP A 674 24.15 -1.97 12.19
N LYS A 675 23.01 -2.19 11.52
CA LYS A 675 21.72 -1.61 11.87
C LYS A 675 20.63 -2.67 11.77
N ILE A 676 19.73 -2.67 12.75
CA ILE A 676 18.54 -3.52 12.80
C ILE A 676 17.34 -2.59 12.87
N GLU A 677 16.41 -2.74 11.94
CA GLU A 677 15.11 -2.08 11.89
C GLU A 677 14.03 -3.15 12.01
N VAL A 678 13.11 -2.97 12.97
CA VAL A 678 12.01 -3.91 13.19
C VAL A 678 10.71 -3.36 12.64
N ALA A 679 9.84 -4.25 12.17
CA ALA A 679 8.52 -3.89 11.67
C ALA A 679 7.67 -3.27 12.80
N ASP A 680 6.74 -2.37 12.46
CA ASP A 680 5.98 -1.64 13.47
C ASP A 680 5.16 -2.54 14.41
N TRP A 681 4.72 -3.71 13.94
CA TRP A 681 4.00 -4.69 14.74
C TRP A 681 4.87 -5.48 15.72
N MET A 682 6.21 -5.35 15.64
CA MET A 682 7.15 -5.95 16.60
C MET A 682 7.48 -5.03 17.79
N ARG A 683 7.00 -3.78 17.80
CA ARG A 683 7.26 -2.87 18.93
C ARG A 683 6.68 -3.42 20.24
N GLY A 684 7.47 -3.39 21.30
CA GLY A 684 7.14 -3.96 22.60
C GLY A 684 7.28 -5.49 22.70
N HIS A 685 7.51 -6.16 21.55
CA HIS A 685 7.59 -7.61 21.42
C HIS A 685 9.01 -8.10 21.10
N THR A 686 10.00 -7.21 21.04
CA THR A 686 11.41 -7.58 20.90
C THR A 686 12.11 -7.66 22.24
N CYS A 687 13.22 -8.39 22.29
CA CYS A 687 14.15 -8.41 23.43
C CYS A 687 15.58 -8.66 22.94
N GLY A 688 16.57 -8.49 23.83
CA GLY A 688 17.99 -8.50 23.50
C GLY A 688 18.66 -7.16 23.80
N LEU A 689 19.92 -7.00 23.40
CA LEU A 689 20.69 -5.77 23.59
C LEU A 689 20.06 -4.51 22.97
N CYS A 690 19.30 -4.68 21.89
CA CYS A 690 18.57 -3.61 21.21
C CYS A 690 17.32 -3.14 21.95
N GLY A 691 16.89 -3.87 23.01
CA GLY A 691 15.73 -3.52 23.82
C GLY A 691 14.39 -3.88 23.18
N ARG A 692 13.32 -3.31 23.73
CA ARG A 692 11.92 -3.70 23.43
C ARG A 692 11.23 -2.85 22.36
N ALA A 693 11.82 -1.72 21.95
CA ALA A 693 11.21 -0.80 20.98
C ALA A 693 9.82 -0.24 21.41
N ASP A 694 9.57 -0.14 22.71
CA ASP A 694 8.31 0.33 23.31
C ASP A 694 8.32 1.83 23.67
N GLY A 695 9.44 2.52 23.49
CA GLY A 695 9.60 3.93 23.81
C GLY A 695 9.96 4.24 25.27
N GLU A 696 10.12 3.24 26.14
CA GLU A 696 10.49 3.43 27.55
C GLU A 696 12.01 3.45 27.72
N ILE A 697 12.58 4.60 28.04
CA ILE A 697 14.04 4.80 28.15
C ILE A 697 14.61 4.60 29.56
N LYS A 698 13.80 4.74 30.60
CA LYS A 698 14.28 4.70 32.00
C LYS A 698 14.67 3.28 32.40
N GLN A 699 13.88 2.30 31.98
CA GLN A 699 14.05 0.87 32.31
C GLN A 699 14.55 0.05 31.11
N GLU A 700 15.43 0.61 30.27
CA GLU A 700 15.88 -0.03 29.02
C GLU A 700 16.62 -1.38 29.24
N PHE A 701 17.28 -1.57 30.38
CA PHE A 701 18.23 -2.67 30.62
C PHE A 701 17.56 -3.91 31.24
N TYR A 702 16.66 -4.54 30.49
CA TYR A 702 16.01 -5.81 30.83
C TYR A 702 16.90 -7.02 30.52
N THR A 703 17.23 -7.81 31.52
CA THR A 703 17.93 -9.10 31.35
C THR A 703 16.97 -10.17 30.80
N PRO A 704 17.49 -11.33 30.34
CA PRO A 704 16.65 -12.46 29.93
C PRO A 704 15.69 -12.98 31.01
N SER A 705 16.04 -12.79 32.29
CA SER A 705 15.18 -13.12 33.46
C SER A 705 14.10 -12.08 33.74
N SER A 706 13.94 -11.06 32.88
CA SER A 706 13.05 -9.91 33.07
C SER A 706 13.43 -8.98 34.23
N PHE A 707 14.66 -9.08 34.74
CA PHE A 707 15.19 -8.18 35.76
C PHE A 707 15.72 -6.88 35.13
N VAL A 708 15.49 -5.73 35.78
CA VAL A 708 16.00 -4.43 35.32
C VAL A 708 17.26 -4.05 36.07
N THR A 709 18.39 -4.01 35.37
CA THR A 709 19.66 -3.55 35.95
C THR A 709 19.94 -2.09 35.64
N LYS A 710 20.70 -1.41 36.51
CA LYS A 710 21.18 -0.04 36.24
C LYS A 710 22.51 -0.02 35.50
N ASN A 711 23.23 -1.14 35.46
CA ASN A 711 24.57 -1.26 34.89
C ASN A 711 24.49 -1.80 33.45
N ALA A 712 24.95 -1.00 32.48
CA ALA A 712 24.99 -1.36 31.07
C ALA A 712 25.87 -2.59 30.78
N VAL A 713 26.96 -2.76 31.51
CA VAL A 713 27.89 -3.91 31.36
C VAL A 713 27.22 -5.19 31.85
N SER A 714 26.58 -5.15 33.02
CA SER A 714 25.85 -6.31 33.54
C SER A 714 24.69 -6.70 32.63
N PHE A 715 23.98 -5.70 32.08
CA PHE A 715 22.95 -5.90 31.07
C PHE A 715 23.52 -6.59 29.83
N ALA A 716 24.60 -6.04 29.27
CA ALA A 716 25.27 -6.58 28.09
C ALA A 716 25.70 -8.04 28.28
N HIS A 717 26.35 -8.32 29.41
CA HIS A 717 26.81 -9.67 29.76
C HIS A 717 25.66 -10.66 29.97
N SER A 718 24.50 -10.22 30.45
CA SER A 718 23.34 -11.10 30.66
C SER A 718 22.80 -11.71 29.36
N TRP A 719 23.04 -11.07 28.21
CA TRP A 719 22.61 -11.51 26.89
C TRP A 719 23.67 -12.34 26.13
N VAL A 720 24.75 -12.75 26.82
CA VAL A 720 25.77 -13.66 26.29
C VAL A 720 25.31 -15.11 26.44
N LEU A 721 25.42 -15.90 25.39
CA LEU A 721 25.07 -17.32 25.37
C LEU A 721 26.30 -18.17 25.79
N PRO A 722 26.25 -18.89 26.93
CA PRO A 722 27.37 -19.69 27.42
C PRO A 722 27.55 -21.02 26.65
N SER A 723 28.77 -21.58 26.64
CA SER A 723 29.03 -22.95 26.16
C SER A 723 28.95 -23.97 27.31
N GLN A 724 28.76 -25.24 26.96
CA GLN A 724 28.70 -26.37 27.90
C GLN A 724 30.01 -27.16 28.03
N THR A 725 31.01 -26.98 27.14
CA THR A 725 32.24 -27.80 27.12
C THR A 725 33.52 -27.01 26.82
N CYS A 726 34.64 -27.37 27.48
CA CYS A 726 35.97 -26.76 27.31
C CYS A 726 36.82 -27.37 26.15
N ARG A 727 36.24 -28.19 25.27
CA ARG A 727 37.03 -29.03 24.35
C ARG A 727 37.61 -28.30 23.14
N ASP A 728 37.07 -27.13 22.77
CA ASP A 728 37.52 -26.35 21.61
C ASP A 728 37.79 -24.89 21.98
N ALA A 729 38.97 -24.37 21.61
CA ALA A 729 39.33 -22.96 21.80
C ALA A 729 38.45 -21.98 20.98
N ASN A 730 37.71 -22.48 19.98
CA ASN A 730 36.76 -21.71 19.17
C ASN A 730 35.34 -21.63 19.79
N GLN A 731 35.13 -22.28 20.94
CA GLN A 731 33.87 -22.24 21.69
C GLN A 731 33.91 -21.16 22.79
N CYS A 732 32.73 -20.70 23.21
CA CYS A 732 32.60 -19.68 24.25
C CYS A 732 33.09 -20.22 25.61
N LEU A 733 34.13 -19.61 26.18
CA LEU A 733 34.70 -20.03 27.48
C LEU A 733 34.04 -19.36 28.69
N MET A 734 32.88 -18.75 28.49
CA MET A 734 32.14 -18.03 29.52
C MET A 734 30.94 -18.85 30.00
N THR A 735 30.60 -18.69 31.28
CA THR A 735 29.46 -19.31 31.95
C THR A 735 28.81 -18.33 32.91
N HIS A 736 27.52 -18.51 33.19
CA HIS A 736 26.78 -17.68 34.14
C HIS A 736 26.81 -18.35 35.52
N LYS A 737 27.36 -17.66 36.53
CA LYS A 737 27.47 -18.19 37.91
C LYS A 737 26.99 -17.17 38.93
N THR A 738 26.27 -17.66 39.93
CA THR A 738 25.94 -16.88 41.13
C THR A 738 27.20 -16.66 41.96
N VAL A 739 27.50 -15.42 42.32
CA VAL A 739 28.72 -15.06 43.05
C VAL A 739 28.40 -14.84 44.52
N LYS A 740 29.14 -15.52 45.40
CA LYS A 740 29.16 -15.24 46.84
C LYS A 740 30.00 -14.00 47.12
N LEU A 741 29.42 -13.01 47.78
CA LEU A 741 30.06 -11.78 48.24
C LEU A 741 29.99 -11.77 49.76
N GLU A 742 31.15 -11.72 50.42
CA GLU A 742 31.21 -11.52 51.86
C GLU A 742 31.25 -10.01 52.12
N ARG A 743 30.23 -9.50 52.82
CA ARG A 743 30.18 -8.09 53.21
C ARG A 743 29.89 -7.99 54.71
N ASN A 744 30.61 -7.09 55.37
CA ASN A 744 30.23 -6.63 56.70
C ASN A 744 29.07 -5.65 56.55
N MET A 745 27.89 -6.09 56.97
CA MET A 745 26.74 -5.22 57.21
C MET A 745 26.54 -5.17 58.72
N ASP A 746 26.55 -3.97 59.29
CA ASP A 746 26.33 -3.72 60.72
C ASP A 746 27.24 -4.53 61.68
N GLY A 747 28.50 -4.74 61.30
CA GLY A 747 29.49 -5.43 62.13
C GLY A 747 29.39 -6.97 62.12
N GLN A 748 28.48 -7.55 61.35
CA GLN A 748 28.41 -9.00 61.10
C GLN A 748 28.80 -9.35 59.66
N VAL A 749 29.65 -10.37 59.52
CA VAL A 749 30.03 -10.93 58.22
C VAL A 749 28.82 -11.66 57.65
N SER A 750 28.13 -11.03 56.71
CA SER A 750 26.99 -11.60 56.01
C SER A 750 27.43 -12.17 54.66
N THR A 751 26.99 -13.39 54.37
CA THR A 751 27.16 -14.01 53.06
C THR A 751 26.04 -13.54 52.13
N CYS A 752 26.36 -12.71 51.14
CA CYS A 752 25.43 -12.27 50.10
C CYS A 752 25.67 -13.07 48.81
N TYR A 753 24.61 -13.31 48.04
CA TYR A 753 24.70 -13.89 46.69
C TYR A 753 24.24 -12.86 45.65
N SER A 754 24.80 -12.92 44.45
CA SER A 754 24.34 -12.07 43.35
C SER A 754 22.89 -12.44 42.97
N ILE A 755 22.04 -11.42 42.79
CA ILE A 755 20.62 -11.60 42.42
C ILE A 755 20.51 -12.21 41.02
N GLU A 756 21.31 -11.71 40.09
CA GLU A 756 21.47 -12.27 38.75
C GLU A 756 22.79 -13.05 38.65
N PRO A 757 22.83 -14.16 37.89
CA PRO A 757 24.08 -14.82 37.54
C PRO A 757 25.03 -13.85 36.81
N VAL A 758 26.29 -13.83 37.21
CA VAL A 758 27.31 -13.00 36.58
C VAL A 758 28.12 -13.84 35.60
N LEU A 759 28.46 -13.25 34.46
CA LEU A 759 29.31 -13.87 33.46
C LEU A 759 30.73 -14.08 34.02
N ARG A 760 31.22 -15.32 34.01
CA ARG A 760 32.51 -15.77 34.56
C ARG A 760 33.18 -16.77 33.63
N CYS A 761 34.48 -16.99 33.79
CA CYS A 761 35.16 -18.08 33.10
C CYS A 761 34.60 -19.45 33.53
N LEU A 762 34.57 -20.38 32.57
CA LEU A 762 34.24 -21.78 32.80
C LEU A 762 35.26 -22.40 33.78
N GLY A 763 34.87 -23.43 34.55
CA GLY A 763 35.76 -24.05 35.54
C GLY A 763 36.96 -24.72 34.88
N GLY A 764 38.18 -24.56 35.43
CA GLY A 764 39.44 -25.06 34.85
C GLY A 764 40.17 -24.06 33.92
N VAL A 765 39.59 -22.86 33.75
CA VAL A 765 40.06 -21.80 32.85
C VAL A 765 40.49 -20.60 33.69
N GLU A 766 41.71 -20.09 33.50
CA GLU A 766 42.20 -18.89 34.20
C GLU A 766 41.72 -17.62 33.50
N GLY A 767 41.28 -16.65 34.30
CA GLY A 767 40.86 -15.34 33.82
C GLY A 767 42.05 -14.40 33.69
N ILE A 768 42.25 -13.83 32.50
CA ILE A 768 43.21 -12.76 32.28
C ILE A 768 42.44 -11.43 32.35
N ARG A 769 42.84 -10.57 33.30
CA ARG A 769 42.50 -9.14 33.21
C ARG A 769 43.37 -8.55 32.11
N VAL A 770 42.76 -8.24 30.96
CA VAL A 770 43.46 -7.55 29.89
C VAL A 770 43.42 -6.06 30.23
N ASP A 771 44.54 -5.56 30.74
CA ASP A 771 44.72 -4.13 31.03
C ASP A 771 45.12 -3.42 29.73
N LEU A 772 44.13 -3.00 28.95
CA LEU A 772 44.36 -2.08 27.83
C LEU A 772 44.49 -0.67 28.44
N ARG A 773 45.73 -0.22 28.59
CA ARG A 773 46.05 1.13 29.09
C ARG A 773 45.20 2.17 28.34
N ASP A 774 44.50 3.00 29.13
CA ASP A 774 43.71 4.20 28.80
C ASP A 774 42.18 4.15 28.74
N THR A 775 41.50 3.09 29.18
CA THR A 775 40.06 3.19 29.52
C THR A 775 39.71 2.46 30.81
N SER A 776 38.86 3.05 31.63
CA SER A 776 38.38 2.56 32.95
C SER A 776 37.58 1.25 32.93
N ASP A 777 37.60 0.50 31.82
CA ASP A 777 36.77 -0.67 31.56
C ASP A 777 37.65 -1.92 31.49
N ALA A 778 37.63 -2.73 32.55
CA ALA A 778 38.37 -3.99 32.62
C ALA A 778 37.63 -5.10 31.85
N HIS A 779 38.24 -5.63 30.78
CA HIS A 779 37.73 -6.80 30.08
C HIS A 779 38.07 -8.10 30.83
N VAL A 780 37.19 -9.11 30.72
CA VAL A 780 37.42 -10.47 31.22
C VAL A 780 37.66 -11.38 30.02
N ALA A 781 38.90 -11.81 29.80
CA ALA A 781 39.25 -12.86 28.87
C ALA A 781 39.56 -14.16 29.64
N CYS A 782 39.30 -15.32 29.04
CA CYS A 782 39.54 -16.62 29.67
C CYS A 782 40.46 -17.47 28.79
N ARG A 783 41.44 -18.16 29.40
CA ARG A 783 42.31 -19.15 28.72
C ARG A 783 42.35 -20.47 29.49
N CYS A 784 42.28 -21.59 28.76
CA CYS A 784 42.37 -22.92 29.36
C CYS A 784 43.76 -23.14 29.96
N SER A 785 43.83 -23.69 31.18
CA SER A 785 45.09 -24.12 31.79
C SER A 785 45.51 -25.50 31.24
N GLU A 786 46.82 -25.78 31.17
CA GLU A 786 47.38 -27.05 30.62
C GLU A 786 46.89 -28.33 31.34
N GLN A 787 46.20 -28.21 32.48
CA GLN A 787 45.69 -29.34 33.27
C GLN A 787 44.37 -29.93 32.73
N CYS A 788 43.83 -29.43 31.61
CA CYS A 788 42.55 -29.89 31.03
C CYS A 788 42.71 -30.75 29.75
N ALA A 789 43.84 -31.45 29.58
CA ALA A 789 44.04 -32.45 28.54
C ALA A 789 43.67 -33.86 29.03
#